data_AF-A0A845Y179-F1
#
_entry.id   AF-A0A845Y179-F1
#
_cell.length_a   1.000
_cell.length_b   1.000
_cell.length_c   1.000
_cell.angle_alpha   90.00
_cell.angle_beta   90.00
_cell.angle_gamma   90.00
#
_symmetry.space_group_name_H-M   'P 1'
#
loop_
_entity.id
_entity.type
_entity.pdbx_description
1 polymer ?
#
loop_
_entity_poly.entity_id
_entity_poly.type
_entity_poly.pdbx_seq_one_letter_code
_entity_poly.pdbx_strand_id
1 'polypeptide(L)'
;MTSLSSKVKSKLSIKRFCFSQQQREQIAGWLVELLPNAFDQVFQFLTNNQILLLIVCGLFLLTPILTARPTFLQQGLVALLLLLVGSTALKIEEQSNNKKTSEYVHLFLVLLSIVTTLRYLYYRVSYTLNLEDWLNGTFSLLLFIAELYAISTLVLAYFQTLKIKDRKPVNLNNFSQQEWLKVDIYIPTYNEDVEIVRKTTLAALAIDYPADKKKIYVLDDGRAEKYKARREELRKTCEELGVTMMTRDNNDHAKAGNINTAFKRTDGDLVLILDCDHMPTRNFLQNTVGFFLRDEKLAFVQTPHWFYNPDPFERNLLTRGKIPVGNELFYKVLQKGNDFWNAAFFCGSAAVIRKEYALQVGGIATETVTEDCHTAFRLHSLGYKSIYYDKIMVAGLAPEMFSSYVGQQVRWARGMAQILRLENPLINPKLNLTIPQRICYFSATSHFFYGYPRLMYALAPPLFLLFGINSVKGLGLETLFYALPHIILSMQTNHIPYKHVRFSFWNEIFEFAMSFQAGIVTLLAVVNPKLGSFNVTDKGLTVTERNFDFDSVRYLVIVSAISAASLLAVPFWLLLSPEDTQAVLINMFWGTFNLFLLVAACLVAFEQPQLRRTHRLPRKLTAVIHSGNQSWTGKTVDISESGTQILLDEWPNIADEIKLELVGDYGARVLLNGKVIRATATSKLQAKLFIDFVNLTRSQIDDLTLVIYSDVKEWYSQTRIEVDNPLESLKFILTAIKRVFREFKPAITQKMGIKSTVRKRVKAVAQLYWDGWEGHSISAKLTEMGTQDLRLELDCSQILNLETMLHTQPLIGLLISQEANDLQPQSLLAQFETIEELAIYHPPNLQDFGHSATVNPVAMELSFPESLKRQQLAKIQLLLKILE
;
A
#
# COMPACT_ATOMS: atom_id res chain seq x y z
N MET A 1 27.02 -5.14 9.16
CA MET A 1 28.12 -4.18 8.92
C MET A 1 27.88 -3.26 7.73
N THR A 2 27.24 -2.11 7.83
CA THR A 2 27.07 -1.13 8.89
C THR A 2 25.77 -0.38 8.51
N SER A 3 24.89 0.06 9.41
CA SER A 3 25.12 1.10 10.41
C SER A 3 26.00 2.22 9.85
N LEU A 4 25.53 2.90 8.80
CA LEU A 4 25.91 4.30 8.63
C LEU A 4 25.15 5.10 9.71
N SER A 5 25.54 4.88 10.97
CA SER A 5 25.46 5.95 11.93
C SER A 5 26.41 7.04 11.45
N SER A 6 25.97 8.28 11.69
CA SER A 6 26.86 9.37 12.04
C SER A 6 27.99 9.68 11.05
N LYS A 7 27.66 10.18 9.85
CA LYS A 7 28.52 11.18 9.20
C LYS A 7 27.72 12.42 8.86
N VAL A 8 27.77 13.33 9.83
CA VAL A 8 27.79 14.79 9.68
C VAL A 8 26.70 15.34 8.76
N LYS A 9 25.49 15.50 9.32
CA LYS A 9 24.66 16.65 8.99
C LYS A 9 25.46 17.90 9.37
N SER A 10 26.30 18.41 8.46
CA SER A 10 26.75 19.79 8.55
C SER A 10 25.51 20.64 8.35
N LYS A 11 24.85 20.96 9.47
CA LYS A 11 23.91 22.06 9.55
C LYS A 11 24.69 23.27 9.05
N LEU A 12 24.46 23.69 7.81
CA LEU A 12 24.58 25.10 7.49
C LEU A 12 23.65 25.81 8.47
N SER A 13 24.24 26.41 9.50
CA SER A 13 23.53 27.22 10.47
C SER A 13 23.11 28.50 9.75
N ILE A 14 21.99 28.41 9.03
CA ILE A 14 21.17 29.59 8.85
C ILE A 14 20.68 29.91 10.27
N LYS A 15 21.28 30.91 10.91
CA LYS A 15 20.76 31.54 12.14
C LYS A 15 19.36 32.09 11.79
N ARG A 16 18.36 31.21 11.76
CA ARG A 16 16.95 31.58 11.63
C ARG A 16 16.46 31.94 13.02
N PHE A 17 15.80 33.09 13.12
CA PHE A 17 14.87 33.42 14.19
C PHE A 17 14.10 32.17 14.64
N CYS A 18 14.47 31.60 15.77
CA CYS A 18 13.86 30.39 16.30
C CYS A 18 13.96 30.45 17.81
N PHE A 19 12.81 30.41 18.47
CA PHE A 19 12.68 30.30 19.92
C PHE A 19 13.62 29.22 20.49
N SER A 20 14.22 29.50 21.65
CA SER A 20 15.04 28.53 22.38
C SER A 20 14.21 27.30 22.77
N GLN A 21 14.84 26.16 23.03
CA GLN A 21 14.13 24.95 23.46
C GLN A 21 13.25 25.23 24.70
N GLN A 22 13.78 25.98 25.66
CA GLN A 22 13.06 26.40 26.86
C GLN A 22 11.84 27.29 26.55
N GLN A 23 11.95 28.23 25.61
CA GLN A 23 10.81 29.06 25.18
C GLN A 23 9.72 28.21 24.49
N ARG A 24 10.10 27.18 23.72
CA ARG A 24 9.14 26.29 23.07
C ARG A 24 8.43 25.39 24.08
N GLU A 25 9.15 24.86 25.05
CA GLU A 25 8.58 24.08 26.15
C GLU A 25 7.61 24.93 26.98
N GLN A 26 7.92 26.20 27.23
CA GLN A 26 6.99 27.15 27.86
C GLN A 26 5.72 27.39 27.04
N ILE A 27 5.84 27.62 25.73
CA ILE A 27 4.68 27.82 24.85
C ILE A 27 3.84 26.53 24.78
N ALA A 28 4.47 25.37 24.68
CA ALA A 28 3.79 24.09 24.70
C ALA A 28 3.06 23.84 26.03
N GLY A 29 3.70 24.12 27.16
CA GLY A 29 3.05 24.05 28.49
C GLY A 29 1.86 25.00 28.60
N TRP A 30 1.96 26.20 28.03
CA TRP A 30 0.84 27.14 28.01
C TRP A 30 -0.35 26.62 27.18
N LEU A 31 -0.09 26.11 25.97
CA LEU A 31 -1.12 25.60 25.07
C LEU A 31 -1.75 24.26 25.51
N VAL A 32 -0.98 23.40 26.18
CA VAL A 32 -1.38 22.01 26.48
C VAL A 32 -1.87 21.83 27.91
N GLU A 33 -1.36 22.61 28.85
CA GLU A 33 -1.68 22.46 30.28
C GLU A 33 -2.44 23.68 30.82
N LEU A 34 -1.85 24.87 30.77
CA LEU A 34 -2.45 26.05 31.42
C LEU A 34 -3.77 26.46 30.77
N LEU A 35 -3.79 26.59 29.45
CA LEU A 35 -4.97 27.08 28.73
C LEU A 35 -6.15 26.08 28.79
N PRO A 36 -5.97 24.77 28.51
CA PRO A 36 -7.04 23.80 28.66
C PRO A 36 -7.51 23.67 30.11
N ASN A 37 -6.60 23.63 31.09
CA ASN A 37 -7.01 23.53 32.50
C ASN A 37 -7.78 24.78 32.96
N ALA A 38 -7.40 25.98 32.50
CA ALA A 38 -8.14 27.20 32.79
C ALA A 38 -9.54 27.15 32.17
N PHE A 39 -9.67 26.68 30.92
CA PHE A 39 -10.96 26.50 30.28
C PHE A 39 -11.81 25.42 30.97
N ASP A 40 -11.25 24.27 31.30
CA ASP A 40 -11.96 23.20 32.03
C ASP A 40 -12.45 23.70 33.39
N GLN A 41 -11.63 24.46 34.12
CA GLN A 41 -12.01 25.07 35.40
C GLN A 41 -13.13 26.11 35.27
N VAL A 42 -13.18 26.83 34.15
CA VAL A 42 -14.24 27.81 33.87
C VAL A 42 -15.51 27.12 33.37
N PHE A 43 -15.39 26.13 32.48
CA PHE A 43 -16.52 25.44 31.84
C PHE A 43 -17.19 24.41 32.73
N GLN A 44 -16.51 23.83 33.72
CA GLN A 44 -17.11 22.84 34.63
C GLN A 44 -18.34 23.36 35.40
N PHE A 45 -18.45 24.69 35.57
CA PHE A 45 -19.58 25.34 36.26
C PHE A 45 -20.66 25.86 35.31
N LEU A 46 -20.47 25.70 34.00
CA LEU A 46 -21.36 26.26 32.98
C LEU A 46 -22.29 25.17 32.43
N THR A 47 -23.56 25.53 32.27
CA THR A 47 -24.55 24.70 31.57
C THR A 47 -24.27 24.65 30.07
N ASN A 48 -24.75 23.63 29.37
CA ASN A 48 -24.61 23.51 27.91
C ASN A 48 -25.12 24.75 27.16
N ASN A 49 -26.19 25.39 27.65
CA ASN A 49 -26.73 26.62 27.04
C ASN A 49 -25.79 27.82 27.22
N GLN A 50 -25.11 27.92 28.38
CA GLN A 50 -24.11 28.97 28.63
C GLN A 50 -22.85 28.73 27.80
N ILE A 51 -22.42 27.48 27.64
CA ILE A 51 -21.31 27.12 26.74
C ILE A 51 -21.65 27.49 25.30
N LEU A 52 -22.87 27.14 24.84
CA LEU A 52 -23.36 27.52 23.52
C LEU A 52 -23.38 29.04 23.33
N LEU A 53 -23.87 29.79 24.32
CA LEU A 53 -23.87 31.24 24.30
C LEU A 53 -22.45 31.81 24.20
N LEU A 54 -21.49 31.28 24.97
CA LEU A 54 -20.08 31.69 24.89
C LEU A 54 -19.46 31.38 23.54
N ILE A 55 -19.78 30.24 22.93
CA ILE A 55 -19.34 29.91 21.57
C ILE A 55 -19.91 30.94 20.58
N VAL A 56 -21.21 31.25 20.67
CA VAL A 56 -21.85 32.26 19.82
C VAL A 56 -21.20 33.64 20.01
N CYS A 57 -20.98 34.08 21.26
CA CYS A 57 -20.28 35.33 21.56
C CYS A 57 -18.85 35.33 21.01
N GLY A 58 -18.12 34.21 21.13
CA GLY A 58 -16.78 34.03 20.58
C GLY A 58 -16.77 34.15 19.06
N LEU A 59 -17.75 33.56 18.36
CA LEU A 59 -17.92 33.71 16.91
C LEU A 59 -18.20 35.16 16.52
N PHE A 60 -19.04 35.87 17.29
CA PHE A 60 -19.26 37.30 17.07
C PHE A 60 -17.97 38.13 17.23
N LEU A 61 -17.14 37.83 18.22
CA LEU A 61 -15.84 38.49 18.42
C LEU A 61 -14.84 38.23 17.28
N LEU A 62 -14.99 37.12 16.54
CA LEU A 62 -14.17 36.84 15.37
C LEU A 62 -14.59 37.66 14.13
N THR A 63 -15.79 38.26 14.12
CA THR A 63 -16.33 38.98 12.95
C THR A 63 -15.37 40.01 12.37
N PRO A 64 -14.73 40.91 13.16
CA PRO A 64 -13.78 41.89 12.61
C PRO A 64 -12.56 41.23 11.95
N ILE A 65 -12.08 40.10 12.49
CA ILE A 65 -10.96 39.33 11.94
C ILE A 65 -11.37 38.66 10.61
N LEU A 66 -12.64 38.30 10.45
CA LEU A 66 -13.14 37.69 9.22
C LEU A 66 -13.42 38.73 8.13
N THR A 67 -14.00 39.88 8.49
CA THR A 67 -14.56 40.83 7.52
C THR A 67 -13.63 42.01 7.19
N ALA A 68 -12.66 42.33 8.04
CA ALA A 68 -11.75 43.44 7.78
C ALA A 68 -10.96 43.20 6.48
N ARG A 69 -11.00 44.18 5.56
CA ARG A 69 -10.19 44.18 4.33
C ARG A 69 -9.08 45.23 4.46
N PRO A 70 -7.93 44.87 5.04
CA PRO A 70 -6.79 45.79 5.13
C PRO A 70 -6.19 46.03 3.74
N THR A 71 -5.25 46.97 3.63
CA THR A 71 -4.59 47.23 2.35
C THR A 71 -3.84 45.99 1.84
N PHE A 72 -3.59 45.91 0.53
CA PHE A 72 -2.93 44.77 -0.11
C PHE A 72 -1.66 44.30 0.63
N LEU A 73 -0.77 45.21 1.00
CA LEU A 73 0.48 44.89 1.71
C LEU A 73 0.23 44.41 3.15
N GLN A 74 -0.73 45.04 3.84
CA GLN A 74 -1.12 44.64 5.20
C GLN A 74 -1.73 43.23 5.20
N GLN A 75 -2.56 42.91 4.21
CA GLN A 75 -3.09 41.56 4.05
C GLN A 75 -1.96 40.55 3.79
N GLY A 76 -0.95 40.91 3.00
CA GLY A 76 0.24 40.08 2.80
C GLY A 76 1.00 39.79 4.09
N LEU A 77 1.15 40.79 4.98
CA LEU A 77 1.74 40.61 6.30
C LEU A 77 0.89 39.70 7.21
N VAL A 78 -0.43 39.88 7.21
CA VAL A 78 -1.36 39.02 7.96
C VAL A 78 -1.25 37.57 7.47
N ALA A 79 -1.23 37.36 6.15
CA ALA A 79 -1.04 36.04 5.55
C ALA A 79 0.27 35.39 6.02
N LEU A 80 1.39 36.12 5.96
CA LEU A 80 2.69 35.63 6.41
C LEU A 80 2.70 35.28 7.91
N LEU A 81 2.09 36.12 8.75
CA LEU A 81 2.00 35.89 10.19
C LEU A 81 1.21 34.62 10.50
N LEU A 82 0.03 34.43 9.87
CA LEU A 82 -0.81 33.25 10.05
C LEU A 82 -0.07 31.97 9.65
N LEU A 83 0.63 32.01 8.52
CA LEU A 83 1.47 30.89 8.06
C LEU A 83 2.63 30.60 9.00
N LEU A 84 3.25 31.63 9.59
CA LEU A 84 4.33 31.47 10.57
C LEU A 84 3.82 30.86 11.87
N VAL A 85 2.63 31.26 12.33
CA VAL A 85 1.97 30.67 13.51
C VAL A 85 1.67 29.19 13.25
N GLY A 86 1.02 28.85 12.13
CA GLY A 86 0.72 27.46 11.79
C GLY A 86 1.98 26.60 11.66
N SER A 87 3.01 27.12 10.98
CA SER A 87 4.29 26.42 10.83
C SER A 87 5.04 26.25 12.14
N THR A 88 4.86 27.16 13.11
CA THR A 88 5.45 27.05 14.45
C THR A 88 4.70 26.00 15.26
N ALA A 89 3.37 25.99 15.22
CA ALA A 89 2.55 24.97 15.87
C ALA A 89 2.88 23.57 15.34
N LEU A 90 3.00 23.39 14.02
CA LEU A 90 3.37 22.10 13.43
C LEU A 90 4.75 21.62 13.89
N LYS A 91 5.75 22.51 13.97
CA LYS A 91 7.08 22.17 14.51
C LYS A 91 7.05 21.78 15.98
N ILE A 92 6.13 22.33 16.78
CA ILE A 92 5.92 21.93 18.17
C ILE A 92 5.37 20.50 18.22
N GLU A 93 4.44 20.14 17.33
CA GLU A 93 3.91 18.78 17.20
C GLU A 93 5.00 17.79 16.80
N GLU A 94 5.79 18.09 15.76
CA GLU A 94 6.86 17.21 15.27
C GLU A 94 7.96 16.93 16.31
N GLN A 95 8.14 17.83 17.28
CA GLN A 95 9.15 17.70 18.34
C GLN A 95 8.59 17.06 19.61
N SER A 96 7.27 16.93 19.74
CA SER A 96 6.62 16.35 20.91
C SER A 96 6.31 14.88 20.68
N ASN A 97 6.78 14.01 21.59
CA ASN A 97 6.39 12.60 21.61
C ASN A 97 5.09 12.36 22.40
N ASN A 98 4.44 13.40 22.91
CA ASN A 98 3.26 13.29 23.75
C ASN A 98 1.98 13.37 22.89
N LYS A 99 1.18 12.30 22.90
CA LYS A 99 -0.11 12.22 22.20
C LYS A 99 -1.06 13.36 22.59
N LYS A 100 -1.10 13.73 23.88
CA LYS A 100 -1.95 14.82 24.37
C LYS A 100 -1.57 16.16 23.73
N THR A 101 -0.27 16.45 23.62
CA THR A 101 0.22 17.66 22.94
C THR A 101 -0.17 17.67 21.45
N SER A 102 -0.01 16.55 20.75
CA SER A 102 -0.39 16.42 19.34
C SER A 102 -1.89 16.68 19.13
N GLU A 103 -2.76 16.15 20.01
CA GLU A 103 -4.20 16.40 19.98
C GLU A 103 -4.53 17.89 20.16
N TYR A 104 -3.96 18.58 21.15
CA TYR A 104 -4.23 20.02 21.35
C TYR A 104 -3.70 20.90 20.23
N VAL A 105 -2.50 20.61 19.71
CA VAL A 105 -1.94 21.33 18.57
C VAL A 105 -2.80 21.13 17.33
N HIS A 106 -3.30 19.92 17.10
CA HIS A 106 -4.26 19.63 16.02
C HIS A 106 -5.53 20.47 16.16
N LEU A 107 -6.16 20.49 17.34
CA LEU A 107 -7.36 21.30 17.60
C LEU A 107 -7.11 22.81 17.38
N PHE A 108 -5.96 23.32 17.82
CA PHE A 108 -5.56 24.70 17.58
C PHE A 108 -5.42 24.99 16.08
N LEU A 109 -4.77 24.11 15.31
CA LEU A 109 -4.63 24.25 13.87
C LEU A 109 -5.97 24.14 13.13
N VAL A 110 -6.88 23.27 13.58
CA VAL A 110 -8.26 23.19 13.08
C VAL A 110 -8.95 24.53 13.24
N LEU A 111 -8.90 25.14 14.42
CA LEU A 111 -9.50 26.46 14.67
C LEU A 111 -8.89 27.53 13.75
N LEU A 112 -7.56 27.59 13.68
CA LEU A 112 -6.84 28.54 12.84
C LEU A 112 -7.18 28.37 11.34
N SER A 113 -7.27 27.12 10.88
CA SER A 113 -7.66 26.80 9.52
C SER A 113 -9.12 27.21 9.24
N ILE A 114 -10.06 26.93 10.15
CA ILE A 114 -11.46 27.37 9.99
C ILE A 114 -11.55 28.90 9.89
N VAL A 115 -10.88 29.64 10.76
CA VAL A 115 -10.89 31.12 10.73
C VAL A 115 -10.36 31.65 9.40
N THR A 116 -9.23 31.13 8.92
CA THR A 116 -8.66 31.55 7.63
C THR A 116 -9.50 31.12 6.44
N THR A 117 -10.17 29.97 6.52
CA THR A 117 -11.15 29.50 5.51
C THR A 117 -12.36 30.41 5.43
N LEU A 118 -12.94 30.79 6.57
CA LEU A 118 -14.09 31.70 6.62
C LEU A 118 -13.71 33.11 6.14
N ARG A 119 -12.50 33.59 6.46
CA ARG A 119 -11.97 34.85 5.94
C ARG A 119 -11.81 34.81 4.41
N TYR A 120 -11.26 33.71 3.87
CA TYR A 120 -11.19 33.49 2.42
C TYR A 120 -12.58 33.48 1.79
N LEU A 121 -13.52 32.74 2.36
CA LEU A 121 -14.88 32.62 1.85
C LEU A 121 -15.61 33.96 1.85
N TYR A 122 -15.49 34.74 2.93
CA TYR A 122 -16.03 36.10 3.00
C TYR A 122 -15.45 37.00 1.91
N TYR A 123 -14.12 36.95 1.71
CA TYR A 123 -13.46 37.68 0.64
C TYR A 123 -13.95 37.23 -0.75
N ARG A 124 -14.12 35.92 -0.95
CA ARG A 124 -14.63 35.35 -2.21
C ARG A 124 -16.00 35.89 -2.55
N VAL A 125 -16.95 35.77 -1.63
CA VAL A 125 -18.35 36.21 -1.80
C VAL A 125 -18.45 37.73 -1.98
N SER A 126 -17.73 38.50 -1.16
CA SER A 126 -17.95 39.95 -1.09
C SER A 126 -17.23 40.74 -2.19
N TYR A 127 -16.13 40.23 -2.73
CA TYR A 127 -15.24 41.03 -3.59
C TYR A 127 -14.86 40.39 -4.93
N THR A 128 -14.95 39.07 -5.09
CA THR A 128 -14.35 38.39 -6.25
C THR A 128 -15.30 37.47 -7.03
N LEU A 129 -16.59 37.39 -6.64
CA LEU A 129 -17.62 36.85 -7.53
C LEU A 129 -17.77 37.78 -8.74
N ASN A 130 -17.63 37.21 -9.94
CA ASN A 130 -17.77 37.96 -11.18
C ASN A 130 -19.18 37.73 -11.74
N LEU A 131 -20.11 38.64 -11.48
CA LEU A 131 -21.51 38.56 -11.92
C LEU A 131 -21.89 39.64 -12.94
N GLU A 132 -20.90 40.26 -13.60
CA GLU A 132 -21.12 41.39 -14.50
C GLU A 132 -21.80 40.98 -15.81
N ASP A 133 -21.42 39.83 -16.36
CA ASP A 133 -22.04 39.21 -17.53
C ASP A 133 -22.46 37.76 -17.24
N TRP A 134 -23.37 37.22 -18.05
CA TRP A 134 -23.95 35.91 -17.81
C TRP A 134 -22.93 34.76 -17.93
N LEU A 135 -21.93 34.89 -18.81
CA LEU A 135 -20.96 33.84 -19.08
C LEU A 135 -19.96 33.75 -17.91
N ASN A 136 -19.33 34.87 -17.56
CA ASN A 136 -18.47 34.97 -16.39
C ASN A 136 -19.24 34.67 -15.10
N GLY A 137 -20.48 35.15 -14.98
CA GLY A 137 -21.40 34.84 -13.88
C GLY A 137 -21.59 33.35 -13.67
N THR A 138 -21.89 32.63 -14.75
CA THR A 138 -22.08 31.18 -14.72
C THR A 138 -20.82 30.46 -14.25
N PHE A 139 -19.67 30.74 -14.87
CA PHE A 139 -18.42 30.06 -14.50
C PHE A 139 -17.86 30.48 -13.14
N SER A 140 -18.11 31.72 -12.72
CA SER A 140 -17.78 32.20 -11.36
C SER A 140 -18.58 31.45 -10.30
N LEU A 141 -19.88 31.26 -10.52
CA LEU A 141 -20.75 30.48 -9.63
C LEU A 141 -20.38 28.99 -9.63
N LEU A 142 -20.08 28.40 -10.78
CA LEU A 142 -19.63 27.00 -10.86
C LEU A 142 -18.31 26.78 -10.09
N LEU A 143 -17.33 27.66 -10.28
CA LEU A 143 -16.10 27.62 -9.50
C LEU A 143 -16.38 27.78 -8.00
N PHE A 144 -17.26 28.71 -7.62
CA PHE A 144 -17.63 28.93 -6.23
C PHE A 144 -18.33 27.71 -5.60
N ILE A 145 -19.21 27.01 -6.32
CA ILE A 145 -19.84 25.76 -5.84
C ILE A 145 -18.78 24.67 -5.64
N ALA A 146 -17.79 24.56 -6.53
CA ALA A 146 -16.67 23.65 -6.37
C ALA A 146 -15.85 23.95 -5.10
N GLU A 147 -15.57 25.23 -4.84
CA GLU A 147 -14.91 25.70 -3.61
C GLU A 147 -15.74 25.41 -2.35
N LEU A 148 -17.06 25.64 -2.38
CA LEU A 148 -17.94 25.32 -1.26
C LEU A 148 -17.96 23.84 -0.94
N TYR A 149 -17.92 22.97 -1.95
CA TYR A 149 -17.80 21.54 -1.75
C TYR A 149 -16.46 21.17 -1.08
N ALA A 150 -15.34 21.71 -1.58
CA ALA A 150 -14.01 21.46 -1.00
C ALA A 150 -13.93 21.94 0.46
N ILE A 151 -14.49 23.12 0.77
CA ILE A 151 -14.57 23.64 2.14
C ILE A 151 -15.49 22.77 3.01
N SER A 152 -16.62 22.32 2.49
CA SER A 152 -17.55 21.45 3.22
C SER A 152 -16.89 20.12 3.59
N THR A 153 -16.24 19.47 2.62
CA THR A 153 -15.49 18.23 2.86
C THR A 153 -14.32 18.41 3.82
N LEU A 154 -13.63 19.55 3.78
CA LEU A 154 -12.60 19.91 4.75
C LEU A 154 -13.16 19.97 6.18
N VAL A 155 -14.26 20.69 6.39
CA VAL A 155 -14.90 20.81 7.71
C VAL A 155 -15.39 19.45 8.22
N LEU A 156 -15.96 18.62 7.34
CA LEU A 156 -16.39 17.26 7.68
C LEU A 156 -15.20 16.37 8.08
N ALA A 157 -14.07 16.49 7.37
CA ALA A 157 -12.84 15.78 7.72
C ALA A 157 -12.27 16.25 9.06
N TYR A 158 -12.34 17.56 9.37
CA TYR A 158 -11.98 18.07 10.70
C TYR A 158 -12.86 17.49 11.79
N PHE A 159 -14.17 17.44 11.59
CA PHE A 159 -15.10 16.82 12.55
C PHE A 159 -14.75 15.37 12.86
N GLN A 160 -14.40 14.58 11.84
CA GLN A 160 -13.98 13.18 12.00
C GLN A 160 -12.61 13.05 12.69
N THR A 161 -11.73 14.04 12.54
CA THR A 161 -10.36 14.00 13.10
C THR A 161 -10.20 14.79 14.40
N LEU A 162 -11.26 15.39 14.95
CA LEU A 162 -11.22 16.06 16.26
C LEU A 162 -10.69 15.14 17.37
N LYS A 163 -11.02 13.85 17.29
CA LYS A 163 -10.52 12.83 18.21
C LYS A 163 -10.47 11.47 17.53
N ILE A 164 -9.28 10.86 17.53
CA ILE A 164 -9.05 9.53 16.98
C ILE A 164 -9.06 8.52 18.13
N LYS A 165 -9.98 7.55 18.07
CA LYS A 165 -10.13 6.54 19.11
C LYS A 165 -9.29 5.30 18.82
N ASP A 166 -8.33 5.03 19.69
CA ASP A 166 -7.57 3.77 19.70
C ASP A 166 -8.22 2.80 20.68
N ARG A 167 -8.69 1.66 20.17
CA ARG A 167 -9.26 0.61 21.01
C ARG A 167 -8.25 -0.48 21.28
N LYS A 168 -8.28 -0.99 22.51
CA LYS A 168 -7.59 -2.23 22.91
C LYS A 168 -8.59 -3.39 22.82
N PRO A 169 -8.13 -4.60 22.44
CA PRO A 169 -8.99 -5.77 22.44
C PRO A 169 -9.44 -6.09 23.88
N VAL A 170 -10.63 -6.68 24.01
CA VAL A 170 -11.09 -7.21 25.29
C VAL A 170 -10.60 -8.65 25.39
N ASN A 171 -9.80 -8.95 26.41
CA ASN A 171 -9.26 -10.29 26.61
C ASN A 171 -10.38 -11.29 26.95
N LEU A 172 -10.57 -12.30 26.11
CA LEU A 172 -11.58 -13.33 26.32
C LEU A 172 -11.32 -14.19 27.56
N ASN A 173 -10.08 -14.27 28.04
CA ASN A 173 -9.73 -14.99 29.27
C ASN A 173 -10.35 -14.36 30.53
N ASN A 174 -10.89 -13.15 30.43
CA ASN A 174 -11.65 -12.51 31.51
C ASN A 174 -13.07 -13.09 31.65
N PHE A 175 -13.53 -13.89 30.69
CA PHE A 175 -14.83 -14.53 30.67
C PHE A 175 -14.64 -16.05 30.65
N SER A 176 -15.58 -16.79 31.23
CA SER A 176 -15.55 -18.24 31.12
C SER A 176 -15.77 -18.66 29.66
N GLN A 177 -15.12 -19.74 29.22
CA GLN A 177 -15.29 -20.24 27.85
C GLN A 177 -16.76 -20.60 27.54
N GLN A 178 -17.58 -20.88 28.56
CA GLN A 178 -19.02 -21.13 28.41
C GLN A 178 -19.79 -19.89 27.94
N GLU A 179 -19.39 -18.68 28.38
CA GLU A 179 -20.00 -17.41 27.98
C GLU A 179 -19.64 -16.97 26.56
N TRP A 180 -18.60 -17.57 25.95
CA TRP A 180 -18.17 -17.20 24.60
C TRP A 180 -19.31 -17.46 23.59
N LEU A 181 -19.60 -16.47 22.75
CA LEU A 181 -20.71 -16.53 21.79
C LEU A 181 -20.41 -17.50 20.64
N LYS A 182 -21.43 -18.16 20.09
CA LYS A 182 -21.27 -19.00 18.89
C LYS A 182 -21.08 -18.09 17.66
N VAL A 183 -20.16 -18.46 16.79
CA VAL A 183 -19.81 -17.69 15.61
C VAL A 183 -19.97 -18.54 14.35
N ASP A 184 -20.84 -18.10 13.45
CA ASP A 184 -20.86 -18.60 12.08
C ASP A 184 -19.92 -17.75 11.21
N ILE A 185 -19.11 -18.39 10.36
CA ILE A 185 -18.21 -17.72 9.44
C ILE A 185 -18.75 -17.90 8.02
N TYR A 186 -19.11 -16.80 7.38
CA TYR A 186 -19.66 -16.79 6.04
C TYR A 186 -18.61 -16.34 5.02
N ILE A 187 -18.44 -17.16 3.98
CA ILE A 187 -17.55 -16.91 2.85
C ILE A 187 -18.38 -16.88 1.56
N PRO A 188 -19.03 -15.75 1.22
CA PRO A 188 -19.74 -15.60 -0.04
C PRO A 188 -18.81 -15.63 -1.25
N THR A 189 -19.25 -16.32 -2.31
CA THR A 189 -18.55 -16.42 -3.59
C THR A 189 -19.55 -16.49 -4.75
N TYR A 190 -19.15 -16.05 -5.94
CA TYR A 190 -19.97 -16.05 -7.16
C TYR A 190 -19.25 -16.70 -8.34
N ASN A 191 -18.13 -16.12 -8.78
CA ASN A 191 -17.35 -16.61 -9.94
C ASN A 191 -15.86 -16.76 -9.67
N GLU A 192 -15.40 -16.52 -8.43
CA GLU A 192 -13.99 -16.56 -8.07
C GLU A 192 -13.39 -17.97 -8.19
N ASP A 193 -12.10 -18.08 -8.49
CA ASP A 193 -11.43 -19.37 -8.58
C ASP A 193 -11.56 -20.18 -7.28
N VAL A 194 -11.75 -21.51 -7.38
CA VAL A 194 -11.93 -22.38 -6.21
C VAL A 194 -10.70 -22.36 -5.32
N GLU A 195 -9.50 -22.16 -5.88
CA GLU A 195 -8.26 -22.00 -5.10
C GLU A 195 -8.32 -20.77 -4.20
N ILE A 196 -8.90 -19.66 -4.66
CA ILE A 196 -9.06 -18.44 -3.85
C ILE A 196 -9.99 -18.75 -2.66
N VAL A 197 -11.13 -19.39 -2.93
CA VAL A 197 -12.10 -19.77 -1.89
C VAL A 197 -11.47 -20.76 -0.89
N ARG A 198 -10.67 -21.72 -1.37
CA ARG A 198 -9.97 -22.70 -0.53
C ARG A 198 -9.04 -22.02 0.46
N LYS A 199 -8.19 -21.10 0.02
CA LYS A 199 -7.23 -20.40 0.91
C LYS A 199 -7.93 -19.67 2.05
N THR A 200 -9.01 -18.96 1.75
CA THR A 200 -9.81 -18.26 2.78
C THR A 200 -10.52 -19.23 3.71
N THR A 201 -11.04 -20.34 3.18
CA THR A 201 -11.69 -21.40 3.98
C THR A 201 -10.69 -22.07 4.94
N LEU A 202 -9.49 -22.39 4.48
CA LEU A 202 -8.40 -22.93 5.29
C LEU A 202 -8.02 -21.96 6.42
N ALA A 203 -7.84 -20.68 6.10
CA ALA A 203 -7.52 -19.66 7.09
C ALA A 203 -8.67 -19.47 8.12
N ALA A 204 -9.94 -19.58 7.70
CA ALA A 204 -11.08 -19.57 8.63
C ALA A 204 -11.13 -20.80 9.54
N LEU A 205 -10.78 -21.99 9.02
CA LEU A 205 -10.63 -23.21 9.81
C LEU A 205 -9.52 -23.08 10.85
N ALA A 206 -8.43 -22.38 10.53
CA ALA A 206 -7.29 -22.15 11.43
C ALA A 206 -7.53 -21.11 12.55
N ILE A 207 -8.67 -20.40 12.54
CA ILE A 207 -9.01 -19.45 13.61
C ILE A 207 -9.06 -20.15 14.99
N ASP A 208 -8.34 -19.60 15.95
CA ASP A 208 -8.24 -20.11 17.32
C ASP A 208 -9.53 -19.78 18.11
N TYR A 209 -10.50 -20.69 18.05
CA TYR A 209 -11.78 -20.61 18.75
C TYR A 209 -12.33 -22.02 19.01
N PRO A 210 -13.16 -22.25 20.04
CA PRO A 210 -13.66 -23.59 20.36
C PRO A 210 -14.42 -24.18 19.17
N ALA A 211 -14.10 -25.43 18.82
CA ALA A 211 -14.63 -26.08 17.62
C ALA A 211 -16.16 -26.22 17.64
N ASP A 212 -16.76 -26.39 18.81
CA ASP A 212 -18.21 -26.44 19.04
C ASP A 212 -18.90 -25.06 18.91
N LYS A 213 -18.11 -23.98 18.93
CA LYS A 213 -18.60 -22.58 18.87
C LYS A 213 -18.24 -21.86 17.57
N LYS A 214 -17.60 -22.54 16.61
CA LYS A 214 -17.25 -21.98 15.30
C LYS A 214 -17.75 -22.90 14.20
N LYS A 215 -18.54 -22.38 13.26
CA LYS A 215 -18.97 -23.10 12.06
C LYS A 215 -18.65 -22.29 10.81
N ILE A 216 -18.20 -22.95 9.74
CA ILE A 216 -17.79 -22.30 8.49
C ILE A 216 -18.78 -22.67 7.38
N TYR A 217 -19.24 -21.65 6.65
CA TYR A 217 -20.18 -21.76 5.56
C TYR A 217 -19.65 -21.06 4.31
N VAL A 218 -19.47 -21.81 3.23
CA VAL A 218 -19.15 -21.26 1.91
C VAL A 218 -20.47 -21.01 1.18
N LEU A 219 -20.78 -19.75 0.88
CA LEU A 219 -22.07 -19.35 0.30
C LEU A 219 -21.91 -19.14 -1.21
N ASP A 220 -22.22 -20.15 -2.02
CA ASP A 220 -22.03 -20.10 -3.47
C ASP A 220 -23.27 -19.59 -4.22
N ASP A 221 -23.13 -18.39 -4.78
CA ASP A 221 -24.13 -17.74 -5.63
C ASP A 221 -23.88 -18.00 -7.14
N GLY A 222 -22.82 -18.74 -7.50
CA GLY A 222 -22.48 -19.09 -8.87
C GLY A 222 -23.40 -20.14 -9.46
N ARG A 223 -24.37 -19.74 -10.29
CA ARG A 223 -25.38 -20.65 -10.88
C ARG A 223 -24.78 -21.88 -11.56
N ALA A 224 -25.33 -23.06 -11.24
CA ALA A 224 -24.88 -24.34 -11.78
C ALA A 224 -24.96 -24.39 -13.31
N GLU A 225 -25.92 -23.69 -13.93
CA GLU A 225 -26.07 -23.67 -15.39
C GLU A 225 -24.90 -22.96 -16.09
N LYS A 226 -24.35 -21.91 -15.46
CA LYS A 226 -23.24 -21.12 -16.02
C LYS A 226 -21.87 -21.60 -15.54
N TYR A 227 -21.78 -22.07 -14.30
CA TYR A 227 -20.52 -22.41 -13.62
C TYR A 227 -20.51 -23.85 -13.10
N LYS A 228 -21.08 -24.81 -13.86
CA LYS A 228 -21.25 -26.22 -13.43
C LYS A 228 -19.97 -26.87 -12.92
N ALA A 229 -18.88 -26.76 -13.70
CA ALA A 229 -17.60 -27.36 -13.37
C ALA A 229 -16.99 -26.76 -12.09
N ARG A 230 -17.00 -25.43 -11.99
CA ARG A 230 -16.56 -24.70 -10.79
C ARG A 230 -17.37 -25.10 -9.55
N ARG A 231 -18.70 -25.21 -9.66
CA ARG A 231 -19.56 -25.61 -8.53
C ARG A 231 -19.28 -27.03 -8.06
N GLU A 232 -19.02 -27.95 -8.98
CA GLU A 232 -18.61 -29.33 -8.66
C GLU A 232 -17.29 -29.36 -7.91
N GLU A 233 -16.29 -28.64 -8.40
CA GLU A 233 -14.97 -28.52 -7.79
C GLU A 233 -15.04 -27.85 -6.40
N LEU A 234 -15.84 -26.80 -6.27
CA LEU A 234 -16.07 -26.11 -5.00
C LEU A 234 -16.72 -27.02 -3.97
N ARG A 235 -17.71 -27.84 -4.38
CA ARG A 235 -18.36 -28.79 -3.48
C ARG A 235 -17.39 -29.85 -2.97
N LYS A 236 -16.59 -30.44 -3.87
CA LYS A 236 -15.53 -31.40 -3.50
C LYS A 236 -14.54 -30.76 -2.52
N THR A 237 -14.11 -29.53 -2.80
CA THR A 237 -13.24 -28.77 -1.91
C THR A 237 -13.87 -28.56 -0.53
N CYS A 238 -15.17 -28.23 -0.46
CA CYS A 238 -15.86 -28.07 0.82
C CYS A 238 -15.98 -29.38 1.59
N GLU A 239 -16.29 -30.49 0.91
CA GLU A 239 -16.35 -31.85 1.48
C GLU A 239 -14.98 -32.30 2.01
N GLU A 240 -13.91 -32.09 1.24
CA GLU A 240 -12.52 -32.36 1.65
C GLU A 240 -12.11 -31.59 2.90
N LEU A 241 -12.53 -30.32 3.01
CA LEU A 241 -12.23 -29.46 4.15
C LEU A 241 -13.19 -29.63 5.34
N GLY A 242 -14.26 -30.42 5.19
CA GLY A 242 -15.27 -30.61 6.21
C GLY A 242 -16.10 -29.36 6.52
N VAL A 243 -16.32 -28.47 5.54
CA VAL A 243 -17.13 -27.25 5.69
C VAL A 243 -18.45 -27.34 4.93
N THR A 244 -19.45 -26.57 5.36
CA THR A 244 -20.77 -26.60 4.72
C THR A 244 -20.80 -25.64 3.53
N MET A 245 -21.08 -26.17 2.34
CA MET A 245 -21.45 -25.36 1.18
C MET A 245 -22.95 -25.06 1.22
N MET A 246 -23.33 -23.79 1.02
CA MET A 246 -24.72 -23.37 0.90
C MET A 246 -24.98 -22.72 -0.45
N THR A 247 -26.14 -23.02 -1.02
CA THR A 247 -26.63 -22.44 -2.27
C THR A 247 -28.08 -21.97 -2.10
N ARG A 248 -28.57 -21.23 -3.09
CA ARG A 248 -29.96 -20.78 -3.19
C ARG A 248 -30.46 -20.82 -4.64
N ASP A 249 -31.77 -20.72 -4.79
CA ASP A 249 -32.47 -20.96 -6.06
C ASP A 249 -32.58 -19.71 -6.95
N ASN A 250 -32.17 -18.54 -6.46
CA ASN A 250 -32.17 -17.26 -7.19
C ASN A 250 -30.89 -16.46 -6.90
N ASN A 251 -30.65 -15.39 -7.68
CA ASN A 251 -29.53 -14.45 -7.48
C ASN A 251 -29.99 -13.07 -7.01
N ASP A 252 -31.19 -12.98 -6.43
CA ASP A 252 -31.78 -11.69 -6.06
C ASP A 252 -30.88 -10.97 -5.06
N HIS A 253 -30.63 -9.68 -5.28
CA HIS A 253 -29.80 -8.85 -4.41
C HIS A 253 -28.35 -9.35 -4.17
N ALA A 254 -27.80 -10.16 -5.10
CA ALA A 254 -26.40 -10.57 -5.13
C ALA A 254 -25.86 -11.02 -3.74
N LYS A 255 -24.71 -10.49 -3.29
CA LYS A 255 -24.06 -10.84 -2.02
C LYS A 255 -24.97 -10.64 -0.80
N ALA A 256 -25.74 -9.54 -0.75
CA ALA A 256 -26.66 -9.27 0.35
C ALA A 256 -27.74 -10.36 0.46
N GLY A 257 -28.36 -10.73 -0.67
CA GLY A 257 -29.36 -11.80 -0.72
C GLY A 257 -28.80 -13.17 -0.34
N ASN A 258 -27.56 -13.45 -0.75
CA ASN A 258 -26.85 -14.68 -0.39
C ASN A 258 -26.63 -14.79 1.13
N ILE A 259 -26.11 -13.73 1.76
CA ILE A 259 -25.90 -13.66 3.23
C ILE A 259 -27.25 -13.74 3.97
N ASN A 260 -28.27 -13.03 3.50
CA ASN A 260 -29.61 -13.04 4.12
C ASN A 260 -30.27 -14.42 4.07
N THR A 261 -30.00 -15.20 3.03
CA THR A 261 -30.46 -16.58 2.95
C THR A 261 -29.77 -17.45 4.00
N ALA A 262 -28.46 -17.27 4.17
CA ALA A 262 -27.68 -17.96 5.20
C ALA A 262 -28.12 -17.59 6.62
N PHE A 263 -28.40 -16.31 6.90
CA PHE A 263 -28.92 -15.88 8.21
C PHE A 263 -30.17 -16.67 8.63
N LYS A 264 -31.04 -17.08 7.70
CA LYS A 264 -32.26 -17.84 8.02
C LYS A 264 -32.00 -19.33 8.27
N ARG A 265 -30.81 -19.84 7.98
CA ARG A 265 -30.48 -21.28 7.92
C ARG A 265 -29.35 -21.72 8.87
N THR A 266 -28.82 -20.81 9.68
CA THR A 266 -27.75 -21.11 10.65
C THR A 266 -28.13 -20.63 12.06
N ASP A 267 -27.32 -20.94 13.07
CA ASP A 267 -27.67 -20.75 14.49
C ASP A 267 -26.63 -19.99 15.32
N GLY A 268 -25.61 -19.37 14.69
CA GLY A 268 -24.62 -18.56 15.40
C GLY A 268 -25.20 -17.26 15.96
N ASP A 269 -24.77 -16.89 17.18
CA ASP A 269 -25.14 -15.62 17.82
C ASP A 269 -24.50 -14.43 17.07
N LEU A 270 -23.26 -14.65 16.64
CA LEU A 270 -22.47 -13.73 15.82
C LEU A 270 -22.18 -14.35 14.45
N VAL A 271 -21.97 -13.49 13.47
CA VAL A 271 -21.53 -13.88 12.13
C VAL A 271 -20.28 -13.11 11.73
N LEU A 272 -19.21 -13.82 11.38
CA LEU A 272 -18.04 -13.25 10.74
C LEU A 272 -18.23 -13.33 9.22
N ILE A 273 -18.28 -12.17 8.55
CA ILE A 273 -18.39 -12.09 7.09
C ILE A 273 -17.01 -11.85 6.50
N LEU A 274 -16.58 -12.74 5.60
CA LEU A 274 -15.31 -12.66 4.88
C LEU A 274 -15.57 -12.77 3.38
N ASP A 275 -15.10 -11.80 2.61
CA ASP A 275 -14.98 -11.99 1.16
C ASP A 275 -14.10 -13.22 0.88
N CYS A 276 -14.37 -13.94 -0.20
CA CYS A 276 -13.66 -15.19 -0.51
C CYS A 276 -12.16 -15.02 -0.76
N ASP A 277 -11.68 -13.79 -0.95
CA ASP A 277 -10.28 -13.41 -1.09
C ASP A 277 -9.69 -12.77 0.19
N HIS A 278 -10.42 -12.70 1.30
CA HIS A 278 -9.95 -12.15 2.57
C HIS A 278 -9.59 -13.25 3.58
N MET A 279 -8.34 -13.71 3.55
CA MET A 279 -7.84 -14.75 4.45
C MET A 279 -7.66 -14.20 5.88
N PRO A 280 -8.38 -14.72 6.89
CA PRO A 280 -8.26 -14.22 8.26
C PRO A 280 -7.02 -14.73 9.01
N THR A 281 -6.53 -13.93 9.96
CA THR A 281 -5.51 -14.36 10.92
C THR A 281 -6.12 -15.25 12.00
N ARG A 282 -5.32 -16.16 12.56
CA ARG A 282 -5.80 -17.14 13.55
C ARG A 282 -6.45 -16.51 14.78
N ASN A 283 -5.96 -15.35 15.19
CA ASN A 283 -6.42 -14.62 16.37
C ASN A 283 -7.65 -13.71 16.13
N PHE A 284 -8.33 -13.80 14.97
CA PHE A 284 -9.41 -12.88 14.61
C PHE A 284 -10.53 -12.83 15.65
N LEU A 285 -11.10 -13.99 16.03
CA LEU A 285 -12.21 -14.05 16.99
C LEU A 285 -11.77 -13.71 18.41
N GLN A 286 -10.56 -14.11 18.80
CA GLN A 286 -9.94 -13.75 20.09
C GLN A 286 -9.85 -12.24 20.30
N ASN A 287 -9.64 -11.47 19.22
CA ASN A 287 -9.51 -10.02 19.29
C ASN A 287 -10.84 -9.26 19.07
N THR A 288 -11.94 -9.94 18.72
CA THR A 288 -13.20 -9.29 18.33
C THR A 288 -14.40 -9.67 19.19
N VAL A 289 -14.55 -10.94 19.56
CA VAL A 289 -15.74 -11.43 20.31
C VAL A 289 -15.88 -10.75 21.67
N GLY A 290 -14.75 -10.48 22.36
CA GLY A 290 -14.78 -9.87 23.69
C GLY A 290 -15.46 -8.49 23.74
N PHE A 291 -15.55 -7.78 22.60
CA PHE A 291 -16.29 -6.52 22.55
C PHE A 291 -17.81 -6.72 22.71
N PHE A 292 -18.36 -7.82 22.18
CA PHE A 292 -19.80 -8.13 22.27
C PHE A 292 -20.22 -8.61 23.66
N LEU A 293 -19.29 -9.25 24.38
CA LEU A 293 -19.49 -9.65 25.78
C LEU A 293 -19.50 -8.43 26.72
N ARG A 294 -18.82 -7.35 26.32
CA ARG A 294 -18.74 -6.13 27.13
C ARG A 294 -19.89 -5.15 26.90
N ASP A 295 -20.42 -5.09 25.68
CA ASP A 295 -21.52 -4.19 25.33
C ASP A 295 -22.61 -4.95 24.56
N GLU A 296 -23.71 -5.22 25.24
CA GLU A 296 -24.86 -5.92 24.66
C GLU A 296 -25.45 -5.14 23.47
N LYS A 297 -25.39 -3.80 23.46
CA LYS A 297 -25.90 -2.95 22.36
C LYS A 297 -24.98 -2.91 21.15
N LEU A 298 -23.84 -3.60 21.17
CA LEU A 298 -22.93 -3.69 20.05
C LEU A 298 -23.54 -4.54 18.94
N ALA A 299 -23.74 -3.92 17.77
CA ALA A 299 -24.22 -4.60 16.57
C ALA A 299 -23.08 -5.20 15.76
N PHE A 300 -21.94 -4.52 15.61
CA PHE A 300 -20.82 -5.07 14.84
C PHE A 300 -19.46 -4.50 15.24
N VAL A 301 -18.42 -5.28 14.94
CA VAL A 301 -17.01 -4.91 15.02
C VAL A 301 -16.42 -4.97 13.62
N GLN A 302 -15.96 -3.83 13.10
CA GLN A 302 -15.26 -3.72 11.82
C GLN A 302 -13.74 -3.70 12.04
N THR A 303 -13.01 -4.40 11.16
CA THR A 303 -11.54 -4.40 11.14
C THR A 303 -11.02 -3.87 9.80
N PRO A 304 -9.77 -3.37 9.71
CA PRO A 304 -9.18 -2.89 8.46
C PRO A 304 -9.18 -3.94 7.36
N HIS A 305 -9.41 -3.49 6.11
CA HIS A 305 -9.06 -4.28 4.93
C HIS A 305 -7.62 -3.97 4.54
N TRP A 306 -6.80 -5.00 4.46
CA TRP A 306 -5.43 -4.89 3.99
C TRP A 306 -5.24 -5.80 2.79
N PHE A 307 -4.60 -5.27 1.75
CA PHE A 307 -4.34 -5.97 0.52
C PHE A 307 -2.84 -6.25 0.40
N TYR A 308 -2.51 -7.48 0.02
CA TYR A 308 -1.12 -7.94 -0.02
C TYR A 308 -0.47 -7.77 -1.40
N ASN A 309 -1.29 -7.61 -2.45
CA ASN A 309 -0.87 -7.22 -3.79
C ASN A 309 -0.97 -5.70 -3.98
N PRO A 310 -0.11 -5.10 -4.83
CA PRO A 310 -0.18 -3.68 -5.15
C PRO A 310 -1.46 -3.37 -5.92
N ASP A 311 -2.09 -2.24 -5.60
CA ASP A 311 -3.18 -1.70 -6.42
C ASP A 311 -2.64 -1.13 -7.77
N PRO A 312 -3.52 -0.79 -8.72
CA PRO A 312 -3.07 -0.27 -10.01
C PRO A 312 -2.26 1.03 -9.91
N PHE A 313 -2.50 1.88 -8.89
CA PHE A 313 -1.73 3.11 -8.70
C PHE A 313 -0.30 2.80 -8.27
N GLU A 314 -0.12 1.90 -7.30
CA GLU A 314 1.21 1.46 -6.87
C GLU A 314 1.96 0.76 -8.01
N ARG A 315 1.30 -0.17 -8.70
CA ARG A 315 1.92 -0.95 -9.78
C ARG A 315 2.27 -0.07 -10.96
N ASN A 316 1.31 0.69 -11.47
CA ASN A 316 1.47 1.37 -12.76
C ASN A 316 2.37 2.60 -12.64
N LEU A 317 2.31 3.33 -11.51
CA LEU A 317 3.23 4.45 -11.22
C LEU A 317 4.56 4.01 -10.59
N LEU A 318 4.75 2.70 -10.39
CA LEU A 318 5.95 2.05 -9.88
C LEU A 318 6.41 2.66 -8.54
N THR A 319 5.48 2.84 -7.60
CA THR A 319 5.77 3.45 -6.29
C THR A 319 6.49 2.49 -5.35
N ARG A 320 6.32 1.17 -5.53
CA ARG A 320 7.01 0.09 -4.80
C ARG A 320 6.82 0.19 -3.28
N GLY A 321 5.58 0.35 -2.86
CA GLY A 321 5.18 0.46 -1.45
C GLY A 321 5.63 1.75 -0.75
N LYS A 322 6.31 2.67 -1.43
CA LYS A 322 6.76 3.95 -0.82
C LYS A 322 5.62 4.92 -0.53
N ILE A 323 4.54 4.80 -1.28
CA ILE A 323 3.36 5.66 -1.17
C ILE A 323 2.25 4.80 -0.55
N PRO A 324 1.52 5.32 0.46
CA PRO A 324 0.35 4.65 0.99
C PRO A 324 -0.71 4.38 -0.08
N VAL A 325 -1.35 3.21 -0.01
CA VAL A 325 -2.48 2.90 -0.89
C VAL A 325 -3.72 3.69 -0.47
N GLY A 326 -4.62 3.96 -1.43
CA GLY A 326 -5.71 4.93 -1.24
C GLY A 326 -6.66 4.65 -0.06
N ASN A 327 -6.85 3.39 0.31
CA ASN A 327 -7.74 2.99 1.41
C ASN A 327 -7.10 3.13 2.81
N GLU A 328 -5.78 3.36 2.93
CA GLU A 328 -5.10 3.47 4.23
C GLU A 328 -5.66 4.64 5.06
N LEU A 329 -5.90 5.80 4.46
CA LEU A 329 -6.50 6.95 5.15
C LEU A 329 -7.83 6.57 5.82
N PHE A 330 -8.68 5.88 5.06
CA PHE A 330 -10.02 5.53 5.49
C PHE A 330 -9.97 4.59 6.71
N TYR A 331 -9.19 3.52 6.62
CA TYR A 331 -9.09 2.53 7.69
C TYR A 331 -8.28 3.03 8.88
N LYS A 332 -7.12 3.67 8.66
CA LYS A 332 -6.21 4.04 9.74
C LYS A 332 -6.55 5.35 10.44
N VAL A 333 -7.43 6.18 9.87
CA VAL A 333 -7.79 7.48 10.46
C VAL A 333 -9.31 7.67 10.51
N LEU A 334 -9.99 7.67 9.36
CA LEU A 334 -11.40 8.08 9.31
C LEU A 334 -12.32 7.13 10.08
N GLN A 335 -12.13 5.82 9.98
CA GLN A 335 -12.92 4.84 10.73
C GLN A 335 -12.73 4.95 12.25
N LYS A 336 -11.53 5.29 12.72
CA LYS A 336 -11.25 5.55 14.14
C LYS A 336 -11.87 6.85 14.63
N GLY A 337 -11.91 7.85 13.76
CA GLY A 337 -12.64 9.10 13.99
C GLY A 337 -14.15 8.88 14.07
N ASN A 338 -14.71 8.10 13.14
CA ASN A 338 -16.12 7.72 13.16
C ASN A 338 -16.47 6.85 14.38
N ASP A 339 -15.57 5.96 14.81
CA ASP A 339 -15.73 5.14 16.02
C ASP A 339 -15.80 5.96 17.31
N PHE A 340 -15.12 7.12 17.35
CA PHE A 340 -15.28 8.06 18.46
C PHE A 340 -16.73 8.55 18.58
N TRP A 341 -17.39 8.78 17.44
CA TRP A 341 -18.77 9.25 17.34
C TRP A 341 -19.83 8.14 17.25
N ASN A 342 -19.47 6.87 17.51
CA ASN A 342 -20.36 5.71 17.33
C ASN A 342 -20.97 5.64 15.91
N ALA A 343 -20.15 5.93 14.90
CA ALA A 343 -20.54 6.00 13.49
C ALA A 343 -19.61 5.18 12.58
N ALA A 344 -18.76 4.32 13.14
CA ALA A 344 -17.94 3.41 12.34
C ALA A 344 -18.89 2.48 11.56
N PHE A 345 -18.75 2.42 10.25
CA PHE A 345 -19.67 1.66 9.41
C PHE A 345 -19.04 0.35 8.93
N PHE A 346 -19.92 -0.59 8.62
CA PHE A 346 -19.61 -1.92 8.09
C PHE A 346 -19.14 -1.79 6.63
N CYS A 347 -18.04 -2.47 6.30
CA CYS A 347 -17.38 -2.44 4.98
C CYS A 347 -17.51 -3.77 4.22
N GLY A 348 -18.56 -4.56 4.50
CA GLY A 348 -18.90 -5.74 3.69
C GLY A 348 -18.09 -7.00 3.99
N SER A 349 -16.95 -6.88 4.67
CA SER A 349 -16.03 -7.99 4.95
C SER A 349 -15.14 -7.65 6.14
N ALA A 350 -14.45 -8.67 6.69
CA ALA A 350 -13.58 -8.55 7.86
C ALA A 350 -14.31 -7.91 9.06
N ALA A 351 -15.57 -8.32 9.25
CA ALA A 351 -16.42 -7.80 10.31
C ALA A 351 -17.20 -8.92 10.98
N VAL A 352 -17.38 -8.78 12.29
CA VAL A 352 -18.28 -9.63 13.08
C VAL A 352 -19.56 -8.84 13.32
N ILE A 353 -20.72 -9.43 13.04
CA ILE A 353 -22.04 -8.82 13.25
C ILE A 353 -22.87 -9.68 14.20
N ARG A 354 -23.63 -9.03 15.09
CA ARG A 354 -24.64 -9.70 15.90
C ARG A 354 -25.83 -10.03 15.02
N LYS A 355 -26.08 -11.32 14.85
CA LYS A 355 -27.09 -11.83 13.92
C LYS A 355 -28.50 -11.33 14.25
N GLU A 356 -28.84 -11.33 15.53
CA GLU A 356 -30.14 -10.85 16.03
C GLU A 356 -30.43 -9.42 15.55
N TYR A 357 -29.48 -8.51 15.71
CA TYR A 357 -29.67 -7.10 15.34
C TYR A 357 -29.71 -6.92 13.82
N ALA A 358 -28.91 -7.70 13.09
CA ALA A 358 -29.00 -7.73 11.63
C ALA A 358 -30.41 -8.14 11.15
N LEU A 359 -31.00 -9.18 11.76
CA LEU A 359 -32.34 -9.64 11.41
C LEU A 359 -33.43 -8.59 11.71
N GLN A 360 -33.28 -7.81 12.79
CA GLN A 360 -34.23 -6.73 13.12
C GLN A 360 -34.28 -5.61 12.06
N VAL A 361 -33.18 -5.37 11.32
CA VAL A 361 -33.15 -4.41 10.19
C VAL A 361 -33.46 -5.07 8.83
N GLY A 362 -33.96 -6.32 8.83
CA GLY A 362 -34.28 -7.08 7.63
C GLY A 362 -33.11 -7.86 7.02
N GLY A 363 -32.00 -7.98 7.75
CA GLY A 363 -30.74 -8.56 7.28
C GLY A 363 -29.76 -7.51 6.75
N ILE A 364 -28.86 -7.93 5.87
CA ILE A 364 -28.05 -7.04 5.06
C ILE A 364 -28.97 -6.29 4.08
N ALA A 365 -28.85 -4.96 4.01
CA ALA A 365 -29.66 -4.10 3.15
C ALA A 365 -29.57 -4.51 1.67
N THR A 366 -30.59 -4.23 0.86
CA THR A 366 -30.68 -4.71 -0.52
C THR A 366 -31.05 -3.63 -1.54
N GLU A 367 -31.34 -2.44 -1.05
CA GLU A 367 -31.85 -1.30 -1.82
C GLU A 367 -30.75 -0.51 -2.52
N THR A 368 -29.51 -0.62 -2.04
CA THR A 368 -28.34 0.05 -2.58
C THR A 368 -27.25 -0.96 -2.91
N VAL A 369 -26.31 -0.57 -3.77
CA VAL A 369 -25.17 -1.43 -4.15
C VAL A 369 -23.99 -1.38 -3.19
N THR A 370 -24.13 -0.59 -2.12
CA THR A 370 -23.24 -0.56 -0.95
C THR A 370 -24.06 -1.02 0.24
N GLU A 371 -24.48 -2.28 0.19
CA GLU A 371 -25.37 -2.89 1.16
C GLU A 371 -24.82 -2.81 2.59
N ASP A 372 -23.51 -2.81 2.70
CA ASP A 372 -22.75 -2.85 3.93
C ASP A 372 -22.89 -1.56 4.73
N CYS A 373 -22.56 -0.42 4.13
CA CYS A 373 -22.70 0.90 4.73
C CYS A 373 -24.18 1.18 5.07
N HIS A 374 -25.10 0.78 4.18
CA HIS A 374 -26.53 0.96 4.39
C HIS A 374 -27.06 0.12 5.56
N THR A 375 -26.55 -1.11 5.73
CA THR A 375 -26.87 -1.95 6.90
C THR A 375 -26.40 -1.30 8.20
N ALA A 376 -25.16 -0.79 8.24
CA ALA A 376 -24.64 -0.08 9.40
C ALA A 376 -25.49 1.15 9.74
N PHE A 377 -25.90 1.91 8.72
CA PHE A 377 -26.78 3.07 8.87
C PHE A 377 -28.11 2.70 9.53
N ARG A 378 -28.75 1.61 9.10
CA ARG A 378 -30.00 1.11 9.68
C ARG A 378 -29.83 0.67 11.14
N LEU A 379 -28.76 -0.06 11.43
CA LEU A 379 -28.45 -0.50 12.80
C LEU A 379 -28.25 0.69 13.75
N HIS A 380 -27.48 1.69 13.33
CA HIS A 380 -27.32 2.93 14.11
C HIS A 380 -28.63 3.71 14.22
N SER A 381 -29.47 3.71 13.19
CA SER A 381 -30.80 4.35 13.23
C SER A 381 -31.79 3.63 14.15
N LEU A 382 -31.51 2.40 14.57
CA LEU A 382 -32.22 1.71 15.65
C LEU A 382 -31.58 1.92 17.04
N GLY A 383 -30.51 2.71 17.13
CA GLY A 383 -29.82 3.01 18.39
C GLY A 383 -28.76 1.97 18.80
N TYR A 384 -28.43 1.02 17.93
CA TYR A 384 -27.30 0.11 18.16
C TYR A 384 -25.96 0.82 18.02
N LYS A 385 -24.90 0.15 18.48
CA LYS A 385 -23.53 0.68 18.46
C LYS A 385 -22.64 -0.12 17.53
N SER A 386 -21.53 0.50 17.13
CA SER A 386 -20.45 -0.15 16.41
C SER A 386 -19.10 0.09 17.04
N ILE A 387 -18.15 -0.77 16.66
CA ILE A 387 -16.75 -0.63 17.01
C ILE A 387 -15.89 -0.75 15.76
N TYR A 388 -14.95 0.17 15.60
CA TYR A 388 -13.81 -0.05 14.72
C TYR A 388 -12.58 -0.49 15.53
N TYR A 389 -11.97 -1.60 15.13
CA TYR A 389 -10.74 -2.09 15.75
C TYR A 389 -9.60 -2.13 14.74
N ASP A 390 -8.67 -1.16 14.86
CA ASP A 390 -7.53 -0.94 13.95
C ASP A 390 -6.43 -2.00 14.12
N LYS A 391 -6.76 -3.25 13.81
CA LYS A 391 -5.80 -4.36 13.71
C LYS A 391 -6.03 -5.09 12.40
N ILE A 392 -5.01 -5.15 11.56
CA ILE A 392 -5.05 -5.91 10.31
C ILE A 392 -5.14 -7.38 10.69
N MET A 393 -6.28 -8.00 10.38
CA MET A 393 -6.56 -9.41 10.68
C MET A 393 -7.07 -10.17 9.45
N VAL A 394 -7.04 -9.55 8.27
CA VAL A 394 -7.29 -10.22 6.99
C VAL A 394 -6.21 -9.82 5.98
N ALA A 395 -5.86 -10.76 5.11
CA ALA A 395 -5.05 -10.53 3.92
C ALA A 395 -5.91 -10.70 2.67
N GLY A 396 -6.18 -9.59 2.00
CA GLY A 396 -7.05 -9.48 0.83
C GLY A 396 -6.31 -9.32 -0.50
N LEU A 397 -7.07 -9.43 -1.59
CA LEU A 397 -6.63 -9.06 -2.94
C LEU A 397 -7.23 -7.72 -3.39
N ALA A 398 -6.38 -6.77 -3.78
CA ALA A 398 -6.77 -5.57 -4.51
C ALA A 398 -7.06 -5.89 -5.98
N PRO A 399 -7.88 -5.09 -6.69
CA PRO A 399 -8.10 -5.27 -8.12
C PRO A 399 -6.79 -5.21 -8.89
N GLU A 400 -6.55 -6.20 -9.75
CA GLU A 400 -5.32 -6.21 -10.55
C GLU A 400 -5.35 -5.19 -11.67
N MET A 401 -6.44 -5.01 -12.41
CA MET A 401 -6.48 -4.04 -13.53
C MET A 401 -7.04 -2.69 -13.09
N PHE A 402 -6.59 -1.61 -13.76
CA PHE A 402 -7.11 -0.26 -13.56
C PHE A 402 -8.60 -0.17 -13.88
N SER A 403 -9.06 -0.77 -14.99
CA SER A 403 -10.49 -0.85 -15.33
C SER A 403 -11.34 -1.52 -14.24
N SER A 404 -10.81 -2.56 -13.61
CA SER A 404 -11.48 -3.26 -12.50
C SER A 404 -11.53 -2.41 -11.23
N TYR A 405 -10.45 -1.68 -10.95
CA TYR A 405 -10.42 -0.69 -9.87
C TYR A 405 -11.44 0.44 -10.11
N VAL A 406 -11.50 0.99 -11.32
CA VAL A 406 -12.50 2.00 -11.72
C VAL A 406 -13.91 1.47 -11.50
N GLY A 407 -14.20 0.25 -11.95
CA GLY A 407 -15.50 -0.40 -11.75
C GLY A 407 -15.89 -0.57 -10.28
N GLN A 408 -14.93 -0.86 -9.40
CA GLN A 408 -15.15 -0.92 -7.96
C GLN A 408 -15.48 0.46 -7.37
N GLN A 409 -14.68 1.49 -7.68
CA GLN A 409 -14.89 2.85 -7.19
C GLN A 409 -16.21 3.46 -7.66
N VAL A 410 -16.58 3.23 -8.93
CA VAL A 410 -17.87 3.69 -9.49
C VAL A 410 -19.06 3.06 -8.75
N ARG A 411 -18.94 1.80 -8.34
CA ARG A 411 -19.97 1.12 -7.55
C ARG A 411 -20.14 1.75 -6.17
N TRP A 412 -19.03 2.04 -5.50
CA TRP A 412 -19.04 2.72 -4.20
C TRP A 412 -19.61 4.13 -4.30
N ALA A 413 -19.19 4.89 -5.32
CA ALA A 413 -19.71 6.22 -5.60
C ALA A 413 -21.23 6.21 -5.80
N ARG A 414 -21.73 5.26 -6.61
CA ARG A 414 -23.18 5.08 -6.81
C ARG A 414 -23.90 4.74 -5.52
N GLY A 415 -23.43 3.73 -4.78
CA GLY A 415 -24.10 3.27 -3.57
C GLY A 415 -24.17 4.35 -2.49
N MET A 416 -23.08 5.09 -2.28
CA MET A 416 -23.05 6.22 -1.34
C MET A 416 -24.03 7.34 -1.74
N ALA A 417 -24.10 7.67 -3.03
CA ALA A 417 -25.07 8.65 -3.53
C ALA A 417 -26.53 8.15 -3.42
N GLN A 418 -26.77 6.84 -3.62
CA GLN A 418 -28.08 6.23 -3.38
C GLN A 418 -28.48 6.35 -1.90
N ILE A 419 -27.59 6.05 -0.96
CA ILE A 419 -27.87 6.22 0.48
C ILE A 419 -28.17 7.69 0.79
N LEU A 420 -27.36 8.63 0.28
CA LEU A 420 -27.61 10.07 0.46
C LEU A 420 -29.02 10.45 0.02
N ARG A 421 -29.44 9.97 -1.16
CA ARG A 421 -30.73 10.28 -1.77
C ARG A 421 -31.91 9.63 -1.04
N LEU A 422 -31.77 8.36 -0.67
CA LEU A 422 -32.85 7.57 -0.07
C LEU A 422 -33.04 7.93 1.41
N GLU A 423 -31.95 8.02 2.16
CA GLU A 423 -32.00 8.16 3.61
C GLU A 423 -31.89 9.62 4.08
N ASN A 424 -31.16 10.46 3.34
CA ASN A 424 -30.82 11.84 3.69
C ASN A 424 -30.40 11.99 5.17
N PRO A 425 -29.16 11.58 5.52
CA PRO A 425 -28.69 11.49 6.91
C PRO A 425 -28.83 12.78 7.72
N LEU A 426 -28.69 13.95 7.08
CA LEU A 426 -28.71 15.24 7.77
C LEU A 426 -30.10 15.65 8.24
N ILE A 427 -31.10 15.60 7.35
CA ILE A 427 -32.36 16.34 7.55
C ILE A 427 -33.52 15.39 7.87
N ASN A 428 -33.41 14.10 7.54
CA ASN A 428 -34.53 13.17 7.72
C ASN A 428 -34.89 13.00 9.22
N PRO A 429 -36.08 13.44 9.65
CA PRO A 429 -36.48 13.45 11.06
C PRO A 429 -36.87 12.06 11.55
N LYS A 430 -37.12 11.09 10.65
CA LYS A 430 -37.49 9.72 11.03
C LYS A 430 -36.30 8.89 11.53
N LEU A 431 -35.08 9.37 11.32
CA LEU A 431 -33.86 8.68 11.73
C LEU A 431 -33.57 8.94 13.21
N ASN A 432 -33.41 7.88 14.01
CA ASN A 432 -32.93 8.01 15.38
C ASN A 432 -31.39 8.01 15.42
N LEU A 433 -30.78 8.96 14.72
CA LEU A 433 -29.33 9.19 14.71
C LEU A 433 -28.98 10.44 15.50
N THR A 434 -27.91 10.34 16.30
CA THR A 434 -27.31 11.49 16.96
C THR A 434 -26.72 12.46 15.93
N ILE A 435 -26.62 13.75 16.27
CA ILE A 435 -26.05 14.77 15.38
C ILE A 435 -24.65 14.37 14.87
N PRO A 436 -23.71 13.89 15.72
CA PRO A 436 -22.42 13.40 15.23
C PRO A 436 -22.52 12.26 14.21
N GLN A 437 -23.40 11.28 14.45
CA GLN A 437 -23.62 10.19 13.49
C GLN A 437 -24.15 10.72 12.16
N ARG A 438 -25.09 11.68 12.18
CA ARG A 438 -25.62 12.32 10.97
C ARG A 438 -24.52 13.01 10.16
N ILE A 439 -23.62 13.72 10.84
CA ILE A 439 -22.47 14.39 10.20
C ILE A 439 -21.51 13.34 9.59
N CYS A 440 -21.16 12.29 10.32
CA CYS A 440 -20.30 11.20 9.84
C CYS A 440 -20.88 10.48 8.61
N TYR A 441 -22.17 10.15 8.63
CA TYR A 441 -22.84 9.52 7.49
C TYR A 441 -22.99 10.47 6.30
N PHE A 442 -23.28 11.75 6.55
CA PHE A 442 -23.29 12.75 5.49
C PHE A 442 -21.92 12.86 4.83
N SER A 443 -20.85 12.93 5.63
CA SER A 443 -19.47 12.95 5.13
C SER A 443 -19.15 11.76 4.24
N ALA A 444 -19.50 10.54 4.67
CA ALA A 444 -19.27 9.34 3.87
C ALA A 444 -20.07 9.36 2.55
N THR A 445 -21.35 9.73 2.63
CA THR A 445 -22.27 9.68 1.48
C THR A 445 -22.07 10.81 0.49
N SER A 446 -21.51 11.95 0.92
CA SER A 446 -21.18 13.09 0.06
C SER A 446 -19.74 13.06 -0.48
N HIS A 447 -18.91 12.09 -0.10
CA HIS A 447 -17.48 12.10 -0.44
C HIS A 447 -17.19 11.96 -1.94
N PHE A 448 -17.97 11.15 -2.66
CA PHE A 448 -17.69 10.82 -4.07
C PHE A 448 -18.07 11.91 -5.08
N PHE A 449 -18.58 13.06 -4.61
CA PHE A 449 -18.85 14.22 -5.47
C PHE A 449 -17.58 14.99 -5.86
N TYR A 450 -16.39 14.54 -5.43
CA TYR A 450 -15.09 15.16 -5.76
C TYR A 450 -14.83 15.25 -7.27
N GLY A 451 -15.53 14.46 -8.10
CA GLY A 451 -15.38 14.52 -9.55
C GLY A 451 -15.68 15.92 -10.11
N TYR A 452 -16.74 16.57 -9.64
CA TYR A 452 -17.13 17.91 -10.06
C TYR A 452 -16.06 18.99 -9.78
N PRO A 453 -15.62 19.23 -8.52
CA PRO A 453 -14.66 20.26 -8.22
C PRO A 453 -13.31 20.02 -8.89
N ARG A 454 -12.86 18.76 -9.02
CA ARG A 454 -11.60 18.44 -9.71
C ARG A 454 -11.61 18.86 -11.17
N LEU A 455 -12.70 18.55 -11.88
CA LEU A 455 -12.86 18.98 -13.27
C LEU A 455 -12.97 20.49 -13.38
N MET A 456 -13.71 21.15 -12.48
CA MET A 456 -13.82 22.60 -12.46
C MET A 456 -12.47 23.28 -12.24
N TYR A 457 -11.65 22.78 -11.30
CA TYR A 457 -10.30 23.33 -11.06
C TYR A 457 -9.35 23.11 -12.24
N ALA A 458 -9.46 21.97 -12.94
CA ALA A 458 -8.68 21.73 -14.15
C ALA A 458 -9.10 22.63 -15.32
N LEU A 459 -10.40 22.98 -15.41
CA LEU A 459 -10.96 23.78 -16.51
C LEU A 459 -10.91 25.29 -16.28
N ALA A 460 -10.89 25.76 -15.03
CA ALA A 460 -10.91 27.19 -14.71
C ALA A 460 -9.75 27.98 -15.37
N PRO A 461 -8.47 27.54 -15.31
CA PRO A 461 -7.39 28.25 -15.99
C PRO A 461 -7.51 28.23 -17.53
N PRO A 462 -7.81 27.09 -18.18
CA PRO A 462 -8.05 27.06 -19.63
C PRO A 462 -9.19 27.95 -20.10
N LEU A 463 -10.28 28.06 -19.32
CA LEU A 463 -11.41 28.95 -19.65
C LEU A 463 -10.96 30.41 -19.74
N PHE A 464 -10.11 30.86 -18.82
CA PHE A 464 -9.51 32.19 -18.88
C PHE A 464 -8.51 32.32 -20.04
N LEU A 465 -7.52 31.42 -20.11
CA LEU A 465 -6.41 31.55 -21.06
C LEU A 465 -6.82 31.43 -22.53
N LEU A 466 -7.84 30.62 -22.85
CA LEU A 466 -8.30 30.42 -24.23
C LEU A 466 -9.45 31.33 -24.63
N PHE A 467 -10.36 31.67 -23.71
CA PHE A 467 -11.62 32.35 -24.03
C PHE A 467 -11.80 33.69 -23.30
N GLY A 468 -10.87 34.09 -22.44
CA GLY A 468 -11.00 35.30 -21.63
C GLY A 468 -12.11 35.23 -20.57
N ILE A 469 -12.64 34.04 -20.29
CA ILE A 469 -13.72 33.85 -19.31
C ILE A 469 -13.14 34.02 -17.90
N ASN A 470 -13.50 35.10 -17.23
CA ASN A 470 -12.96 35.45 -15.93
C ASN A 470 -13.87 34.96 -14.80
N SER A 471 -13.49 33.81 -14.21
CA SER A 471 -14.24 33.20 -13.11
C SER A 471 -14.01 33.86 -11.74
N VAL A 472 -12.99 34.72 -11.61
CA VAL A 472 -12.62 35.39 -10.36
C VAL A 472 -12.32 36.86 -10.62
N LYS A 473 -13.23 37.74 -10.25
CA LYS A 473 -13.07 39.18 -10.45
C LYS A 473 -11.85 39.69 -9.67
N GLY A 474 -10.99 40.45 -10.36
CA GLY A 474 -9.78 41.03 -9.77
C GLY A 474 -8.74 39.99 -9.36
N LEU A 475 -8.69 38.84 -10.04
CA LEU A 475 -7.70 37.79 -9.78
C LEU A 475 -6.28 38.35 -9.82
N GLY A 476 -5.62 38.37 -8.67
CA GLY A 476 -4.29 38.95 -8.51
C GLY A 476 -3.61 38.50 -7.24
N LEU A 477 -2.50 39.17 -6.89
CA LEU A 477 -1.75 38.86 -5.68
C LEU A 477 -2.59 39.02 -4.41
N GLU A 478 -3.55 39.96 -4.39
CA GLU A 478 -4.45 40.15 -3.24
C GLU A 478 -5.23 38.86 -2.97
N THR A 479 -5.80 38.27 -4.02
CA THR A 479 -6.53 37.00 -3.94
C THR A 479 -5.66 35.89 -3.36
N LEU A 480 -4.38 35.81 -3.76
CA LEU A 480 -3.43 34.82 -3.21
C LEU A 480 -3.15 35.04 -1.72
N PHE A 481 -3.10 36.29 -1.24
CA PHE A 481 -2.93 36.55 0.19
C PHE A 481 -4.15 36.16 1.05
N TYR A 482 -5.33 35.97 0.44
CA TYR A 482 -6.46 35.34 1.13
C TYR A 482 -6.49 33.82 0.94
N ALA A 483 -6.17 33.32 -0.26
CA ALA A 483 -6.24 31.90 -0.59
C ALA A 483 -5.12 31.05 0.04
N LEU A 484 -3.86 31.53 0.00
CA LEU A 484 -2.70 30.74 0.44
C LEU A 484 -2.72 30.40 1.93
N PRO A 485 -3.06 31.32 2.86
CA PRO A 485 -3.21 30.96 4.27
C PRO A 485 -4.23 29.84 4.48
N HIS A 486 -5.41 29.94 3.86
CA HIS A 486 -6.43 28.90 3.92
C HIS A 486 -5.89 27.54 3.40
N ILE A 487 -5.31 27.52 2.20
CA ILE A 487 -4.81 26.29 1.57
C ILE A 487 -3.69 25.67 2.42
N ILE A 488 -2.65 26.42 2.76
CA ILE A 488 -1.47 25.88 3.45
C ILE A 488 -1.82 25.47 4.88
N LEU A 489 -2.59 26.26 5.63
CA LEU A 489 -2.99 25.88 6.98
C LEU A 489 -3.90 24.66 6.96
N SER A 490 -4.76 24.52 5.95
CA SER A 490 -5.58 23.31 5.83
C SER A 490 -4.74 22.05 5.60
N MET A 491 -3.69 22.15 4.76
CA MET A 491 -2.72 21.08 4.54
C MET A 491 -1.92 20.75 5.80
N GLN A 492 -1.44 21.77 6.52
CA GLN A 492 -0.69 21.60 7.78
C GLN A 492 -1.54 20.93 8.86
N THR A 493 -2.81 21.33 8.97
CA THR A 493 -3.77 20.75 9.92
C THR A 493 -4.01 19.27 9.61
N ASN A 494 -4.29 18.94 8.35
CA ASN A 494 -4.51 17.56 7.93
C ASN A 494 -3.24 16.69 8.00
N HIS A 495 -2.05 17.29 7.93
CA HIS A 495 -0.79 16.57 8.03
C HIS A 495 -0.68 15.79 9.35
N ILE A 496 -1.08 16.36 10.49
CA ILE A 496 -0.93 15.71 11.80
C ILE A 496 -1.56 14.31 11.84
N PRO A 497 -2.86 14.13 11.53
CA PRO A 497 -3.47 12.80 11.51
C PRO A 497 -3.09 11.97 10.28
N TYR A 498 -2.72 12.58 9.15
CA TYR A 498 -2.59 11.86 7.87
C TYR A 498 -1.15 11.50 7.46
N LYS A 499 -0.13 12.05 8.14
CA LYS A 499 1.29 11.99 7.72
C LYS A 499 1.83 10.59 7.40
N HIS A 500 1.25 9.53 7.96
CA HIS A 500 1.67 8.14 7.70
C HIS A 500 0.82 7.39 6.68
N VAL A 501 -0.32 7.94 6.24
CA VAL A 501 -1.34 7.16 5.51
C VAL A 501 -1.84 7.86 4.26
N ARG A 502 -1.50 9.13 4.07
CA ARG A 502 -1.87 9.90 2.90
C ARG A 502 -0.82 10.95 2.61
N PHE A 503 -0.12 10.76 1.50
CA PHE A 503 0.96 11.65 1.10
C PHE A 503 0.43 12.79 0.24
N SER A 504 1.04 13.97 0.38
CA SER A 504 0.61 15.18 -0.30
C SER A 504 0.56 15.01 -1.82
N PHE A 505 -0.46 15.56 -2.47
CA PHE A 505 -0.70 15.54 -3.92
C PHE A 505 -1.07 14.18 -4.52
N TRP A 506 -0.90 13.08 -3.79
CA TRP A 506 -1.28 11.75 -4.29
C TRP A 506 -2.80 11.60 -4.39
N ASN A 507 -3.55 12.14 -3.42
CA ASN A 507 -5.01 12.10 -3.48
C ASN A 507 -5.57 12.83 -4.71
N GLU A 508 -4.96 13.95 -5.09
CA GLU A 508 -5.32 14.69 -6.30
C GLU A 508 -5.22 13.78 -7.54
N ILE A 509 -4.16 12.95 -7.62
CA ILE A 509 -3.97 11.97 -8.70
C ILE A 509 -5.09 10.91 -8.68
N PHE A 510 -5.39 10.35 -7.51
CA PHE A 510 -6.48 9.39 -7.34
C PHE A 510 -7.82 9.98 -7.77
N GLU A 511 -8.15 11.18 -7.29
CA GLU A 511 -9.42 11.84 -7.58
C GLU A 511 -9.51 12.30 -9.05
N PHE A 512 -8.41 12.75 -9.67
CA PHE A 512 -8.40 13.07 -11.10
C PHE A 512 -8.63 11.82 -11.96
N ALA A 513 -7.92 10.72 -11.67
CA ALA A 513 -8.06 9.45 -12.39
C ALA A 513 -9.49 8.92 -12.35
N MET A 514 -10.23 9.22 -11.27
CA MET A 514 -11.62 8.78 -11.07
C MET A 514 -12.68 9.85 -11.36
N SER A 515 -12.28 11.08 -11.68
CA SER A 515 -13.15 12.26 -11.64
C SER A 515 -14.38 12.17 -12.55
N PHE A 516 -14.19 11.69 -13.78
CA PHE A 516 -15.28 11.57 -14.75
C PHE A 516 -16.24 10.43 -14.39
N GLN A 517 -15.70 9.24 -14.13
CA GLN A 517 -16.49 8.03 -13.92
C GLN A 517 -17.28 8.10 -12.62
N ALA A 518 -16.61 8.47 -11.52
CA ALA A 518 -17.28 8.63 -10.23
C ALA A 518 -18.20 9.85 -10.24
N GLY A 519 -17.79 10.97 -10.84
CA GLY A 519 -18.57 12.21 -10.87
C GLY A 519 -19.92 12.07 -11.59
N ILE A 520 -19.93 11.50 -12.79
CA ILE A 520 -21.16 11.31 -13.58
C ILE A 520 -22.12 10.37 -12.85
N VAL A 521 -21.63 9.23 -12.36
CA VAL A 521 -22.48 8.23 -11.72
C VAL A 521 -23.06 8.74 -10.41
N THR A 522 -22.29 9.50 -9.62
CA THR A 522 -22.78 10.13 -8.39
C THR A 522 -23.88 11.14 -8.69
N LEU A 523 -23.69 12.00 -9.71
CA LEU A 523 -24.71 12.99 -10.11
C LEU A 523 -26.01 12.31 -10.57
N LEU A 524 -25.90 11.28 -11.42
CA LEU A 524 -27.05 10.52 -11.92
C LEU A 524 -27.80 9.81 -10.78
N ALA A 525 -27.09 9.21 -9.83
CA ALA A 525 -27.68 8.48 -8.72
C ALA A 525 -28.48 9.37 -7.77
N VAL A 526 -28.09 10.64 -7.58
CA VAL A 526 -28.87 11.61 -6.81
C VAL A 526 -30.17 11.96 -7.52
N VAL A 527 -30.13 12.15 -8.84
CA VAL A 527 -31.32 12.49 -9.65
C VAL A 527 -32.28 11.30 -9.68
N ASN A 528 -31.77 10.13 -10.04
CA ASN A 528 -32.52 8.89 -10.04
C ASN A 528 -31.62 7.71 -9.62
N PRO A 529 -31.83 7.14 -8.41
CA PRO A 529 -30.97 6.09 -7.87
C PRO A 529 -31.03 4.78 -8.67
N LYS A 530 -32.02 4.60 -9.56
CA LYS A 530 -32.17 3.41 -10.41
C LYS A 530 -31.39 3.51 -11.73
N LEU A 531 -30.81 4.65 -12.07
CA LEU A 531 -30.05 4.82 -13.31
C LEU A 531 -28.65 4.21 -13.20
N GLY A 532 -28.28 3.43 -14.22
CA GLY A 532 -26.99 2.76 -14.36
C GLY A 532 -27.05 1.27 -14.03
N SER A 533 -26.50 0.43 -14.92
CA SER A 533 -26.37 -1.01 -14.70
C SER A 533 -25.11 -1.34 -13.89
N PHE A 534 -25.03 -2.57 -13.40
CA PHE A 534 -23.85 -3.10 -12.73
C PHE A 534 -23.51 -4.47 -13.28
N ASN A 535 -22.25 -4.66 -13.64
CA ASN A 535 -21.69 -5.97 -13.93
C ASN A 535 -20.68 -6.34 -12.85
N VAL A 536 -20.70 -7.61 -12.45
CA VAL A 536 -19.72 -8.18 -11.52
C VAL A 536 -18.33 -7.98 -12.13
N THR A 537 -17.44 -7.38 -11.33
CA THR A 537 -16.04 -7.18 -11.73
C THR A 537 -15.33 -8.52 -11.69
N ASP A 538 -14.69 -8.91 -12.79
CA ASP A 538 -13.91 -10.14 -12.84
C ASP A 538 -12.69 -10.03 -11.90
N LYS A 539 -12.54 -11.01 -11.00
CA LYS A 539 -11.37 -11.14 -10.13
C LYS A 539 -10.38 -12.13 -10.77
N GLY A 540 -9.07 -11.83 -10.68
CA GLY A 540 -8.01 -12.74 -11.15
C GLY A 540 -7.53 -12.54 -12.59
N LEU A 541 -7.80 -11.39 -13.21
CA LEU A 541 -7.25 -11.05 -14.53
C LEU A 541 -5.82 -10.52 -14.37
N THR A 542 -4.85 -11.20 -15.00
CA THR A 542 -3.43 -10.83 -14.95
C THR A 542 -3.04 -9.96 -16.13
N VAL A 543 -2.27 -8.90 -15.86
CA VAL A 543 -1.68 -8.05 -16.90
C VAL A 543 -0.37 -8.70 -17.39
N THR A 544 -0.42 -9.35 -18.55
CA THR A 544 0.75 -10.01 -19.14
C THR A 544 1.64 -9.05 -19.93
N GLU A 545 1.03 -8.03 -20.55
CA GLU A 545 1.70 -7.08 -21.44
C GLU A 545 1.40 -5.63 -21.07
N ARG A 546 2.26 -4.72 -21.51
CA ARG A 546 2.02 -3.28 -21.36
C ARG A 546 0.87 -2.86 -22.25
N ASN A 547 -0.16 -2.28 -21.66
CA ASN A 547 -1.28 -1.72 -22.39
C ASN A 547 -1.67 -0.36 -21.81
N PHE A 548 -2.17 0.55 -22.65
CA PHE A 548 -2.75 1.80 -22.19
C PHE A 548 -4.27 1.70 -22.24
N ASP A 549 -4.91 1.71 -21.07
CA ASP A 549 -6.37 1.67 -20.94
C ASP A 549 -6.98 3.04 -21.28
N PHE A 550 -7.04 3.34 -22.58
CA PHE A 550 -7.56 4.61 -23.09
C PHE A 550 -9.04 4.81 -22.73
N ASP A 551 -9.84 3.75 -22.72
CA ASP A 551 -11.28 3.84 -22.44
C ASP A 551 -11.55 4.36 -21.02
N SER A 552 -10.75 3.92 -20.05
CA SER A 552 -10.85 4.38 -18.66
C SER A 552 -10.31 5.80 -18.45
N VAL A 553 -9.59 6.44 -19.37
CA VAL A 553 -9.07 7.81 -19.17
C VAL A 553 -9.33 8.79 -20.31
N ARG A 554 -10.11 8.41 -21.34
CA ARG A 554 -10.31 9.21 -22.57
C ARG A 554 -10.65 10.67 -22.31
N TYR A 555 -11.57 10.93 -21.37
CA TYR A 555 -12.00 12.28 -21.04
C TYR A 555 -10.94 13.06 -20.27
N LEU A 556 -10.16 12.38 -19.43
CA LEU A 556 -9.04 12.98 -18.71
C LEU A 556 -7.91 13.36 -19.67
N VAL A 557 -7.66 12.55 -20.70
CA VAL A 557 -6.70 12.87 -21.79
C VAL A 557 -7.15 14.11 -22.55
N ILE A 558 -8.45 14.24 -22.87
CA ILE A 558 -8.98 15.43 -23.54
C ILE A 558 -8.79 16.69 -22.68
N VAL A 559 -9.13 16.64 -21.39
CA VAL A 559 -8.90 17.78 -20.48
C VAL A 559 -7.42 18.12 -20.34
N SER A 560 -6.55 17.10 -20.29
CA SER A 560 -5.10 17.30 -20.25
C SER A 560 -4.60 18.01 -21.50
N ALA A 561 -5.11 17.65 -22.68
CA ALA A 561 -4.76 18.28 -23.95
C ALA A 561 -5.23 19.74 -24.02
N ILE A 562 -6.46 20.02 -23.58
CA ILE A 562 -7.00 21.40 -23.49
C ILE A 562 -6.16 22.23 -22.51
N SER A 563 -5.82 21.67 -21.36
CA SER A 563 -4.98 22.35 -20.36
C SER A 563 -3.59 22.65 -20.92
N ALA A 564 -2.96 21.71 -21.63
CA ALA A 564 -1.67 21.94 -22.28
C ALA A 564 -1.75 23.02 -23.38
N ALA A 565 -2.77 22.95 -24.24
CA ALA A 565 -2.98 23.93 -25.31
C ALA A 565 -3.21 25.35 -24.75
N SER A 566 -3.92 25.47 -23.62
CA SER A 566 -4.18 26.77 -22.99
C SER A 566 -2.93 27.51 -22.55
N LEU A 567 -1.86 26.79 -22.16
CA LEU A 567 -0.60 27.40 -21.75
C LEU A 567 0.15 28.05 -22.93
N LEU A 568 -0.13 27.63 -24.17
CA LEU A 568 0.43 28.26 -25.37
C LEU A 568 -0.12 29.67 -25.60
N ALA A 569 -1.26 30.02 -25.00
CA ALA A 569 -1.85 31.36 -25.09
C ALA A 569 -1.12 32.39 -24.19
N VAL A 570 -0.36 31.95 -23.19
CA VAL A 570 0.26 32.84 -22.19
C VAL A 570 1.17 33.91 -22.81
N PRO A 571 2.10 33.60 -23.73
CA PRO A 571 2.95 34.63 -24.33
C PRO A 571 2.15 35.69 -25.09
N PHE A 572 1.05 35.31 -25.73
CA PHE A 572 0.19 36.24 -26.46
C PHE A 572 -0.53 37.19 -25.51
N TRP A 573 -1.06 36.69 -24.40
CA TRP A 573 -1.66 37.52 -23.35
C TRP A 573 -0.68 38.54 -22.77
N LEU A 574 0.55 38.12 -22.47
CA LEU A 574 1.58 39.00 -21.91
C LEU A 574 2.05 40.09 -22.88
N LEU A 575 1.90 39.87 -24.20
CA LEU A 575 2.27 40.84 -25.23
C LEU A 575 1.10 41.77 -25.61
N LEU A 576 -0.12 41.25 -25.69
CA LEU A 576 -1.28 41.96 -26.21
C LEU A 576 -2.12 42.66 -25.12
N SER A 577 -2.10 42.15 -23.89
CA SER A 577 -2.92 42.63 -22.76
C SER A 577 -2.08 42.69 -21.47
N PRO A 578 -1.06 43.56 -21.40
CA PRO A 578 -0.16 43.67 -20.25
C PRO A 578 -0.89 44.03 -18.94
N GLU A 579 -2.05 44.68 -19.01
CA GLU A 579 -2.94 44.98 -17.87
C GLU A 579 -3.42 43.72 -17.12
N ASP A 580 -3.56 42.59 -17.82
CA ASP A 580 -4.05 41.32 -17.25
C ASP A 580 -2.92 40.41 -16.74
N THR A 581 -1.68 40.88 -16.73
CA THR A 581 -0.48 40.10 -16.40
C THR A 581 -0.64 39.29 -15.10
N GLN A 582 -1.21 39.87 -14.04
CA GLN A 582 -1.37 39.15 -12.77
C GLN A 582 -2.31 37.94 -12.90
N ALA A 583 -3.47 38.12 -13.55
CA ALA A 583 -4.44 37.06 -13.75
C ALA A 583 -3.87 35.96 -14.66
N VAL A 584 -3.15 36.35 -15.72
CA VAL A 584 -2.47 35.43 -16.64
C VAL A 584 -1.43 34.59 -15.92
N LEU A 585 -0.57 35.19 -15.10
CA LEU A 585 0.46 34.47 -14.35
C LEU A 585 -0.13 33.51 -13.32
N ILE A 586 -1.21 33.90 -12.63
CA ILE A 586 -1.89 33.03 -11.66
C ILE A 586 -2.56 31.85 -12.36
N ASN A 587 -3.25 32.07 -13.47
CA ASN A 587 -3.84 30.99 -14.26
C ASN A 587 -2.77 30.09 -14.90
N MET A 588 -1.64 30.64 -15.36
CA MET A 588 -0.51 29.85 -15.82
C MET A 588 0.03 28.95 -14.70
N PHE A 589 0.18 29.48 -13.48
CA PHE A 589 0.63 28.71 -12.33
C PHE A 589 -0.30 27.53 -12.03
N TRP A 590 -1.61 27.80 -11.86
CA TRP A 590 -2.59 26.75 -11.57
C TRP A 590 -2.78 25.78 -12.75
N GLY A 591 -2.79 26.29 -13.98
CA GLY A 591 -2.89 25.47 -15.19
C GLY A 591 -1.69 24.51 -15.34
N THR A 592 -0.48 24.99 -15.06
CA THR A 592 0.73 24.14 -15.07
C THR A 592 0.70 23.10 -13.95
N PHE A 593 0.32 23.52 -12.74
CA PHE A 593 0.21 22.61 -11.59
C PHE A 593 -0.85 21.51 -11.84
N ASN A 594 -2.02 21.88 -12.35
CA ASN A 594 -3.08 20.93 -12.67
C ASN A 594 -2.69 20.01 -13.83
N LEU A 595 -2.08 20.53 -14.90
CA LEU A 595 -1.60 19.73 -16.03
C LEU A 595 -0.65 18.63 -15.56
N PHE A 596 0.25 18.96 -14.65
CA PHE A 596 1.17 17.97 -14.08
C PHE A 596 0.44 16.83 -13.34
N LEU A 597 -0.56 17.15 -12.52
CA LEU A 597 -1.36 16.15 -11.80
C LEU A 597 -2.24 15.33 -12.75
N LEU A 598 -2.83 15.97 -13.77
CA LEU A 598 -3.63 15.32 -14.81
C LEU A 598 -2.80 14.31 -15.60
N VAL A 599 -1.58 14.67 -16.01
CA VAL A 599 -0.67 13.76 -16.70
C VAL A 599 -0.32 12.57 -15.79
N ALA A 600 0.00 12.82 -14.51
CA ALA A 600 0.28 11.74 -13.55
C ALA A 600 -0.92 10.80 -13.37
N ALA A 601 -2.15 11.33 -13.36
CA ALA A 601 -3.38 10.55 -13.28
C ALA A 601 -3.63 9.73 -14.56
N CYS A 602 -3.40 10.29 -15.75
CA CYS A 602 -3.46 9.56 -17.01
C CYS A 602 -2.46 8.39 -17.05
N LEU A 603 -1.24 8.56 -16.48
CA LEU A 603 -0.24 7.50 -16.44
C LEU A 603 -0.65 6.29 -15.59
N VAL A 604 -1.64 6.41 -14.71
CA VAL A 604 -2.17 5.26 -13.94
C VAL A 604 -2.81 4.24 -14.89
N ALA A 605 -3.39 4.68 -16.01
CA ALA A 605 -3.95 3.79 -17.03
C ALA A 605 -2.89 3.08 -17.88
N PHE A 606 -1.59 3.37 -17.67
CA PHE A 606 -0.50 2.68 -18.34
C PHE A 606 -0.13 1.42 -17.57
N GLU A 607 -0.78 0.32 -17.92
CA GLU A 607 -0.68 -0.96 -17.24
C GLU A 607 0.75 -1.54 -17.33
N GLN A 608 1.33 -1.85 -16.17
CA GLN A 608 2.64 -2.49 -16.09
C GLN A 608 2.50 -4.01 -15.99
N PRO A 609 3.32 -4.79 -16.71
CA PRO A 609 3.20 -6.24 -16.76
C PRO A 609 3.57 -6.84 -15.42
N GLN A 610 2.75 -7.78 -14.97
CA GLN A 610 2.99 -8.58 -13.78
C GLN A 610 3.74 -9.86 -14.18
N LEU A 611 5.07 -9.79 -14.17
CA LEU A 611 5.92 -10.91 -14.62
C LEU A 611 5.94 -12.11 -13.66
N ARG A 612 5.49 -11.93 -12.41
CA ARG A 612 5.47 -12.98 -11.40
C ARG A 612 4.05 -13.51 -11.23
N ARG A 613 3.90 -14.84 -11.29
CA ARG A 613 2.63 -15.53 -11.08
C ARG A 613 2.04 -15.33 -9.68
N THR A 614 2.90 -15.13 -8.67
CA THR A 614 2.49 -14.98 -7.27
C THR A 614 3.13 -13.73 -6.65
N HIS A 615 2.40 -13.07 -5.75
CA HIS A 615 2.90 -11.89 -5.04
C HIS A 615 3.89 -12.30 -3.95
N ARG A 616 5.02 -11.58 -3.86
CA ARG A 616 6.01 -11.75 -2.80
C ARG A 616 5.76 -10.74 -1.69
N LEU A 617 5.67 -11.24 -0.47
CA LEU A 617 5.47 -10.47 0.74
C LEU A 617 6.80 -10.30 1.48
N PRO A 618 7.13 -9.11 2.00
CA PRO A 618 8.30 -8.87 2.82
C PRO A 618 8.13 -9.45 4.24
N ARG A 619 7.80 -10.74 4.32
CA ARG A 619 7.58 -11.46 5.57
C ARG A 619 8.88 -12.06 6.07
N LYS A 620 9.12 -11.94 7.38
CA LYS A 620 10.32 -12.43 8.07
C LYS A 620 9.99 -13.66 8.91
N LEU A 621 9.91 -14.80 8.26
CA LEU A 621 9.70 -16.11 8.87
C LEU A 621 11.06 -16.72 9.21
N THR A 622 11.09 -17.56 10.24
CA THR A 622 12.24 -18.42 10.50
C THR A 622 12.29 -19.49 9.42
N ALA A 623 13.46 -19.66 8.82
CA ALA A 623 13.68 -20.62 7.76
C ALA A 623 14.84 -21.55 8.13
N VAL A 624 14.61 -22.86 8.07
CA VAL A 624 15.61 -23.89 8.31
C VAL A 624 15.82 -24.67 7.03
N ILE A 625 17.01 -24.58 6.48
CA ILE A 625 17.42 -25.30 5.27
C ILE A 625 18.08 -26.59 5.70
N HIS A 626 17.59 -27.71 5.20
CA HIS A 626 18.11 -29.05 5.44
C HIS A 626 18.74 -29.58 4.13
N SER A 627 20.04 -29.87 4.17
CA SER A 627 20.80 -30.48 3.05
C SER A 627 21.75 -31.53 3.60
N GLY A 628 21.52 -32.80 3.26
CA GLY A 628 22.27 -33.92 3.84
C GLY A 628 22.09 -34.00 5.36
N ASN A 629 23.20 -34.07 6.10
CA ASN A 629 23.21 -34.09 7.57
C ASN A 629 23.42 -32.70 8.20
N GLN A 630 23.38 -31.63 7.40
CA GLN A 630 23.60 -30.27 7.86
C GLN A 630 22.32 -29.44 7.75
N SER A 631 22.19 -28.48 8.68
CA SER A 631 21.06 -27.56 8.73
C SER A 631 21.54 -26.13 8.92
N TRP A 632 20.99 -25.21 8.14
CA TRP A 632 21.27 -23.78 8.25
C TRP A 632 20.01 -23.04 8.65
N THR A 633 20.11 -22.18 9.65
CA THR A 633 18.99 -21.35 10.10
C THR A 633 19.16 -19.93 9.60
N GLY A 634 18.10 -19.37 9.06
CA GLY A 634 18.04 -17.97 8.67
C GLY A 634 16.64 -17.40 8.76
N LYS A 635 16.46 -16.27 8.08
CA LYS A 635 15.16 -15.60 7.99
C LYS A 635 14.81 -15.29 6.56
N THR A 636 13.53 -15.43 6.23
CA THR A 636 13.05 -14.95 4.94
C THR A 636 13.15 -13.42 4.87
N VAL A 637 13.56 -12.91 3.72
CA VAL A 637 13.49 -11.47 3.38
C VAL A 637 12.16 -11.19 2.71
N ASP A 638 11.77 -12.07 1.79
CA ASP A 638 10.46 -12.11 1.16
C ASP A 638 10.03 -13.56 0.90
N ILE A 639 8.72 -13.78 0.76
CA ILE A 639 8.11 -15.08 0.50
C ILE A 639 6.87 -14.92 -0.38
N SER A 640 6.67 -15.85 -1.32
CA SER A 640 5.42 -16.07 -2.04
C SER A 640 5.04 -17.55 -1.99
N GLU A 641 3.88 -17.87 -2.56
CA GLU A 641 3.42 -19.26 -2.73
C GLU A 641 4.32 -20.10 -3.64
N SER A 642 5.22 -19.48 -4.44
CA SER A 642 6.09 -20.20 -5.37
C SER A 642 7.57 -20.19 -4.97
N GLY A 643 7.99 -19.37 -4.01
CA GLY A 643 9.39 -19.30 -3.63
C GLY A 643 9.70 -18.23 -2.60
N THR A 644 10.94 -18.18 -2.15
CA THR A 644 11.36 -17.26 -1.08
C THR A 644 12.78 -16.75 -1.30
N GLN A 645 13.08 -15.62 -0.69
CA GLN A 645 14.44 -15.16 -0.47
C GLN A 645 14.80 -15.36 1.00
N ILE A 646 15.94 -15.99 1.28
CA ILE A 646 16.43 -16.24 2.64
C ILE A 646 17.74 -15.50 2.86
N LEU A 647 17.88 -14.91 4.05
CA LEU A 647 19.13 -14.36 4.56
C LEU A 647 19.69 -15.32 5.61
N LEU A 648 20.91 -15.78 5.39
CA LEU A 648 21.71 -16.60 6.30
C LEU A 648 22.88 -15.78 6.83
N ASP A 649 23.32 -16.06 8.05
CA ASP A 649 24.47 -15.37 8.67
C ASP A 649 25.83 -15.97 8.29
N GLU A 650 25.82 -17.04 7.50
CA GLU A 650 27.00 -17.72 6.98
C GLU A 650 26.83 -18.10 5.51
N TRP A 651 27.93 -18.40 4.83
CA TRP A 651 27.90 -18.94 3.47
C TRP A 651 27.61 -20.45 3.53
N PRO A 652 26.44 -20.91 3.06
CA PRO A 652 26.07 -22.31 3.18
C PRO A 652 26.77 -23.15 2.11
N ASN A 653 27.23 -24.35 2.48
CA ASN A 653 27.60 -25.38 1.52
C ASN A 653 26.37 -26.29 1.28
N ILE A 654 25.45 -25.84 0.44
CA ILE A 654 24.15 -26.51 0.19
C ILE A 654 24.08 -27.08 -1.21
N ALA A 655 23.33 -28.18 -1.36
CA ALA A 655 23.00 -28.72 -2.68
C ALA A 655 22.02 -27.81 -3.44
N ASP A 656 21.90 -28.02 -4.75
CA ASP A 656 20.94 -27.29 -5.60
C ASP A 656 19.49 -27.55 -5.18
N GLU A 657 19.20 -28.77 -4.72
CA GLU A 657 17.91 -29.17 -4.16
C GLU A 657 18.03 -29.33 -2.65
N ILE A 658 17.12 -28.69 -1.94
CA ILE A 658 17.10 -28.62 -0.49
C ILE A 658 15.71 -28.91 0.05
N LYS A 659 15.65 -29.36 1.30
CA LYS A 659 14.42 -29.31 2.08
C LYS A 659 14.40 -28.02 2.87
N LEU A 660 13.30 -27.29 2.81
CA LEU A 660 13.13 -26.00 3.47
C LEU A 660 11.97 -26.10 4.46
N GLU A 661 12.26 -25.91 5.73
CA GLU A 661 11.25 -25.74 6.77
C GLU A 661 11.02 -24.26 7.02
N LEU A 662 9.76 -23.83 6.95
CA LEU A 662 9.34 -22.46 7.28
C LEU A 662 8.46 -22.50 8.52
N VAL A 663 8.70 -21.56 9.44
CA VAL A 663 7.98 -21.47 10.72
C VAL A 663 7.26 -20.12 10.80
N GLY A 664 5.93 -20.17 10.97
CA GLY A 664 5.06 -19.02 11.20
C GLY A 664 5.13 -18.46 12.62
N ASP A 665 4.41 -17.37 12.88
CA ASP A 665 4.57 -16.57 14.10
C ASP A 665 4.04 -17.27 15.37
N TYR A 666 3.06 -18.18 15.23
CA TYR A 666 2.57 -19.01 16.34
C TYR A 666 3.00 -20.47 16.21
N GLY A 667 4.02 -20.73 15.39
CA GLY A 667 4.66 -22.04 15.28
C GLY A 667 4.01 -22.99 14.27
N ALA A 668 3.12 -22.52 13.39
CA ALA A 668 2.74 -23.32 12.21
C ALA A 668 4.00 -23.61 11.37
N ARG A 669 4.13 -24.84 10.86
CA ARG A 669 5.33 -25.27 10.14
C ARG A 669 4.95 -25.87 8.80
N VAL A 670 5.79 -25.65 7.80
CA VAL A 670 5.69 -26.33 6.52
C VAL A 670 7.07 -26.78 6.06
N LEU A 671 7.18 -28.03 5.62
CA LEU A 671 8.39 -28.59 5.03
C LEU A 671 8.22 -28.69 3.52
N LEU A 672 9.02 -27.96 2.77
CA LEU A 672 8.94 -27.80 1.31
C LEU A 672 10.18 -28.37 0.64
N ASN A 673 10.04 -28.81 -0.61
CA ASN A 673 11.18 -29.05 -1.48
C ASN A 673 11.48 -27.75 -2.23
N GLY A 674 12.73 -27.30 -2.16
CA GLY A 674 13.18 -26.06 -2.75
C GLY A 674 14.39 -26.27 -3.66
N LYS A 675 14.47 -25.48 -4.72
CA LYS A 675 15.64 -25.39 -5.59
C LYS A 675 16.31 -24.04 -5.45
N VAL A 676 17.62 -24.03 -5.18
CA VAL A 676 18.42 -22.82 -5.08
C VAL A 676 18.66 -22.29 -6.50
N ILE A 677 18.05 -21.15 -6.84
CA ILE A 677 18.24 -20.48 -8.13
C ILE A 677 19.50 -19.61 -8.11
N ARG A 678 19.79 -18.97 -6.97
CA ARG A 678 20.89 -18.03 -6.84
C ARG A 678 21.33 -17.91 -5.39
N ALA A 679 22.63 -17.75 -5.17
CA ALA A 679 23.20 -17.29 -3.90
C ALA A 679 24.04 -16.03 -4.16
N THR A 680 23.90 -15.02 -3.31
CA THR A 680 24.72 -13.80 -3.40
C THR A 680 25.30 -13.47 -2.04
N ALA A 681 26.61 -13.24 -1.99
CA ALA A 681 27.26 -12.78 -0.77
C ALA A 681 26.85 -11.33 -0.53
N THR A 682 26.49 -11.01 0.72
CA THR A 682 26.38 -9.62 1.14
C THR A 682 27.71 -9.18 1.74
N SER A 683 27.96 -7.87 1.81
CA SER A 683 29.22 -7.28 2.30
C SER A 683 29.55 -7.52 3.78
N LYS A 684 28.86 -8.46 4.45
CA LYS A 684 28.67 -8.55 5.92
C LYS A 684 28.76 -9.98 6.45
N LEU A 685 29.42 -10.92 5.75
CA LEU A 685 29.42 -12.38 6.05
C LEU A 685 28.06 -13.08 5.88
N GLN A 686 26.99 -12.36 5.54
CA GLN A 686 25.68 -12.96 5.32
C GLN A 686 25.52 -13.40 3.86
N ALA A 687 24.90 -14.56 3.64
CA ALA A 687 24.53 -15.06 2.32
C ALA A 687 23.03 -14.83 2.08
N LYS A 688 22.69 -14.38 0.87
CA LYS A 688 21.31 -14.21 0.44
C LYS A 688 20.97 -15.24 -0.63
N LEU A 689 20.09 -16.17 -0.29
CA LEU A 689 19.64 -17.25 -1.15
C LEU A 689 18.30 -16.92 -1.80
N PHE A 690 18.13 -17.39 -3.03
CA PHE A 690 16.90 -17.30 -3.79
C PHE A 690 16.44 -18.72 -4.09
N ILE A 691 15.30 -19.11 -3.54
CA ILE A 691 14.78 -20.47 -3.59
C ILE A 691 13.44 -20.46 -4.30
N ASP A 692 13.24 -21.43 -5.18
CA ASP A 692 11.99 -21.72 -5.87
C ASP A 692 11.41 -23.03 -5.33
N PHE A 693 10.10 -23.08 -5.13
CA PHE A 693 9.45 -24.27 -4.59
C PHE A 693 9.13 -25.24 -5.71
N VAL A 694 9.48 -26.50 -5.53
CA VAL A 694 9.42 -27.52 -6.59
C VAL A 694 8.54 -28.67 -6.14
N ASN A 695 7.65 -29.13 -7.03
CA ASN A 695 6.79 -30.31 -6.84
C ASN A 695 6.02 -30.28 -5.51
N LEU A 696 5.35 -29.15 -5.23
CA LEU A 696 4.54 -29.02 -4.02
C LEU A 696 3.31 -29.92 -4.07
N THR A 697 3.11 -30.69 -3.01
CA THR A 697 1.86 -31.44 -2.78
C THR A 697 0.75 -30.51 -2.30
N ARG A 698 -0.51 -30.96 -2.39
CA ARG A 698 -1.67 -30.19 -1.92
C ARG A 698 -1.57 -29.80 -0.44
N SER A 699 -1.17 -30.74 0.42
CA SER A 699 -0.96 -30.46 1.85
C SER A 699 0.10 -29.38 2.07
N GLN A 700 1.22 -29.43 1.34
CA GLN A 700 2.27 -28.41 1.44
C GLN A 700 1.78 -27.03 0.99
N ILE A 701 0.92 -26.94 -0.02
CA ILE A 701 0.32 -25.68 -0.48
C ILE A 701 -0.61 -25.11 0.59
N ASP A 702 -1.45 -25.96 1.19
CA ASP A 702 -2.39 -25.57 2.24
C ASP A 702 -1.63 -25.10 3.50
N ASP A 703 -0.62 -25.86 3.95
CA ASP A 703 0.23 -25.51 5.08
C ASP A 703 1.03 -24.22 4.82
N LEU A 704 1.56 -24.06 3.61
CA LEU A 704 2.24 -22.83 3.19
C LEU A 704 1.29 -21.63 3.22
N THR A 705 0.05 -21.80 2.77
CA THR A 705 -0.98 -20.75 2.84
C THR A 705 -1.24 -20.32 4.27
N LEU A 706 -1.42 -21.27 5.19
CA LEU A 706 -1.61 -20.99 6.61
C LEU A 706 -0.39 -20.29 7.21
N VAL A 707 0.81 -20.81 6.93
CA VAL A 707 2.07 -20.22 7.40
C VAL A 707 2.23 -18.81 6.89
N ILE A 708 1.92 -18.49 5.62
CA ILE A 708 2.10 -17.15 5.03
C ILE A 708 1.02 -16.17 5.50
N TYR A 709 -0.26 -16.56 5.48
CA TYR A 709 -1.39 -15.63 5.54
C TYR A 709 -2.20 -15.66 6.85
N SER A 710 -2.23 -16.80 7.56
CA SER A 710 -3.07 -16.94 8.74
C SER A 710 -2.26 -16.93 10.05
N ASP A 711 -1.11 -17.59 10.08
CA ASP A 711 -0.21 -17.69 11.24
C ASP A 711 0.61 -16.42 11.44
N VAL A 712 -0.10 -15.29 11.58
CA VAL A 712 0.43 -13.93 11.62
C VAL A 712 0.08 -13.27 12.94
N LYS A 713 1.11 -12.87 13.69
CA LYS A 713 0.93 -12.12 14.93
C LYS A 713 0.55 -10.67 14.66
N GLU A 714 1.30 -10.04 13.76
CA GLU A 714 1.10 -8.67 13.33
C GLU A 714 1.67 -8.49 11.92
N TRP A 715 0.90 -7.86 11.04
CA TRP A 715 1.35 -7.56 9.69
C TRP A 715 2.39 -6.45 9.69
N TYR A 716 3.41 -6.54 8.82
CA TYR A 716 4.44 -5.51 8.68
C TYR A 716 3.87 -4.13 8.27
N SER A 717 2.67 -4.12 7.68
CA SER A 717 1.91 -2.94 7.29
C SER A 717 1.00 -2.40 8.38
N GLN A 718 0.96 -3.02 9.57
CA GLN A 718 0.12 -2.58 10.68
C GLN A 718 0.42 -1.12 11.07
N THR A 719 1.70 -0.76 11.02
CA THR A 719 2.20 0.59 11.25
C THR A 719 3.18 0.98 10.15
N ARG A 720 2.93 2.11 9.47
CA ARG A 720 3.88 2.69 8.52
C ARG A 720 4.85 3.60 9.23
N ILE A 721 6.14 3.48 8.91
CA ILE A 721 7.21 4.29 9.51
C ILE A 721 7.46 5.55 8.67
N GLU A 722 7.29 5.47 7.36
CA GLU A 722 7.45 6.60 6.46
C GLU A 722 6.43 7.71 6.79
N VAL A 723 6.93 8.94 6.72
CA VAL A 723 6.18 10.18 6.96
C VAL A 723 6.15 10.97 5.66
N ASP A 724 5.00 11.54 5.33
CA ASP A 724 4.85 12.43 4.19
C ASP A 724 5.79 13.63 4.29
N ASN A 725 6.32 14.02 3.14
CA ASN A 725 6.98 15.30 2.97
C ASN A 725 6.47 15.91 1.66
N PRO A 726 5.74 17.05 1.71
CA PRO A 726 5.10 17.59 0.52
C PRO A 726 6.04 17.82 -0.68
N LEU A 727 7.26 18.29 -0.41
CA LEU A 727 8.25 18.54 -1.47
C LEU A 727 8.80 17.25 -2.06
N GLU A 728 9.09 16.25 -1.22
CA GLU A 728 9.55 14.94 -1.72
C GLU A 728 8.43 14.19 -2.45
N SER A 729 7.18 14.30 -1.98
CA SER A 729 6.00 13.75 -2.65
C SER A 729 5.81 14.38 -4.03
N LEU A 730 5.91 15.71 -4.15
CA LEU A 730 5.85 16.40 -5.43
C LEU A 730 7.00 15.98 -6.37
N LYS A 731 8.24 15.95 -5.87
CA LYS A 731 9.40 15.45 -6.64
C LYS A 731 9.20 14.02 -7.09
N PHE A 732 8.64 13.16 -6.23
CA PHE A 732 8.41 11.77 -6.55
C PHE A 732 7.35 11.62 -7.65
N ILE A 733 6.27 12.40 -7.63
CA ILE A 733 5.30 12.43 -8.73
C ILE A 733 5.96 12.97 -10.01
N LEU A 734 6.85 13.96 -9.94
CA LEU A 734 7.56 14.51 -11.12
C LEU A 734 8.39 13.45 -11.84
N THR A 735 8.89 12.45 -11.10
CA THR A 735 9.59 11.32 -11.71
C THR A 735 8.68 10.28 -12.35
N ALA A 736 7.35 10.35 -12.18
CA ALA A 736 6.40 9.34 -12.65
C ALA A 736 6.55 9.08 -14.16
N ILE A 737 6.56 10.13 -15.00
CA ILE A 737 6.77 9.99 -16.45
C ILE A 737 8.02 9.15 -16.74
N LYS A 738 9.16 9.51 -16.16
CA LYS A 738 10.43 8.78 -16.35
C LYS A 738 10.38 7.35 -15.80
N ARG A 739 9.65 7.10 -14.72
CA ARG A 739 9.52 5.76 -14.13
C ARG A 739 8.66 4.85 -14.99
N VAL A 740 7.48 5.30 -15.40
CA VAL A 740 6.48 4.51 -16.14
C VAL A 740 7.04 4.03 -17.48
N PHE A 741 7.76 4.89 -18.20
CA PHE A 741 8.36 4.56 -19.49
C PHE A 741 9.72 3.84 -19.38
N ARG A 742 10.23 3.57 -18.18
CA ARG A 742 11.47 2.80 -18.03
C ARG A 742 11.25 1.37 -18.52
N GLU A 743 12.05 0.91 -19.48
CA GLU A 743 12.04 -0.49 -19.89
C GLU A 743 12.30 -1.41 -18.69
N PHE A 744 11.41 -2.39 -18.51
CA PHE A 744 11.60 -3.43 -17.53
C PHE A 744 12.59 -4.44 -18.09
N LYS A 745 13.90 -4.17 -17.95
CA LYS A 745 14.92 -5.18 -18.24
C LYS A 745 14.93 -6.17 -17.08
N PRO A 746 14.50 -7.44 -17.26
CA PRO A 746 14.66 -8.44 -16.22
C PRO A 746 16.13 -8.47 -15.81
N ALA A 747 16.39 -8.56 -14.50
CA ALA A 747 17.74 -8.59 -13.94
C ALA A 747 18.63 -9.75 -14.47
N ILE A 748 18.07 -10.60 -15.34
CA ILE A 748 18.74 -11.73 -15.98
C ILE A 748 19.71 -11.27 -17.09
N THR A 749 19.63 -10.03 -17.59
CA THR A 749 20.34 -9.73 -18.86
C THR A 749 21.38 -8.61 -18.82
N GLN A 750 21.52 -7.78 -17.77
CA GLN A 750 22.56 -6.74 -17.81
C GLN A 750 22.78 -6.06 -16.44
N LYS A 751 23.80 -6.53 -15.69
CA LYS A 751 24.84 -5.72 -15.02
C LYS A 751 25.59 -6.59 -14.02
N MET A 752 26.91 -6.63 -14.21
CA MET A 752 27.91 -7.52 -13.62
C MET A 752 27.92 -8.90 -14.29
N GLY A 753 28.96 -9.18 -15.08
CA GLY A 753 29.25 -10.48 -15.70
C GLY A 753 29.59 -11.57 -14.68
N ILE A 754 28.90 -11.59 -13.55
CA ILE A 754 29.00 -12.62 -12.53
C ILE A 754 27.74 -13.47 -12.68
N LYS A 755 27.81 -14.50 -13.51
CA LYS A 755 26.93 -15.66 -13.36
C LYS A 755 27.31 -16.30 -12.02
N SER A 756 26.72 -15.85 -10.90
CA SER A 756 26.96 -16.49 -9.60
C SER A 756 26.12 -17.77 -9.52
N THR A 757 26.54 -18.80 -10.24
CA THR A 757 26.15 -20.17 -9.95
C THR A 757 26.72 -20.54 -8.58
N VAL A 758 25.94 -21.27 -7.78
CA VAL A 758 26.39 -21.73 -6.47
C VAL A 758 27.49 -22.76 -6.72
N ARG A 759 28.75 -22.40 -6.43
CA ARG A 759 29.88 -23.32 -6.51
C ARG A 759 30.03 -24.06 -5.19
N LYS A 760 30.19 -25.37 -5.24
CA LYS A 760 30.63 -26.18 -4.11
C LYS A 760 32.15 -26.08 -3.97
N ARG A 761 32.66 -26.00 -2.75
CA ARG A 761 34.09 -26.20 -2.50
C ARG A 761 34.40 -27.68 -2.63
N VAL A 762 35.41 -28.01 -3.42
CA VAL A 762 35.83 -29.38 -3.70
C VAL A 762 37.34 -29.49 -3.52
N LYS A 763 37.84 -30.72 -3.31
CA LYS A 763 39.28 -31.03 -3.33
C LYS A 763 39.52 -32.12 -4.35
N ALA A 764 39.94 -31.73 -5.56
CA ALA A 764 40.26 -32.67 -6.62
C ALA A 764 41.47 -32.17 -7.43
N VAL A 765 42.07 -33.06 -8.21
CA VAL A 765 43.12 -32.71 -9.18
C VAL A 765 42.50 -32.76 -10.58
N ALA A 766 42.78 -31.75 -11.38
CA ALA A 766 42.36 -31.67 -12.78
C ALA A 766 43.60 -31.61 -13.67
N GLN A 767 43.71 -32.52 -14.63
CA GLN A 767 44.65 -32.39 -15.74
C GLN A 767 43.97 -31.62 -16.87
N LEU A 768 44.58 -30.52 -17.29
CA LEU A 768 44.10 -29.66 -18.35
C LEU A 768 44.85 -29.95 -19.65
N TYR A 769 44.11 -29.95 -20.76
CA TYR A 769 44.62 -30.15 -22.11
C TYR A 769 44.09 -29.06 -23.04
N TRP A 770 45.00 -28.35 -23.70
CA TRP A 770 44.66 -27.39 -24.75
C TRP A 770 45.71 -27.47 -25.87
N ASP A 771 45.28 -27.46 -27.13
CA ASP A 771 46.16 -27.59 -28.30
C ASP A 771 47.25 -26.51 -28.34
N GLY A 772 46.97 -25.33 -27.76
CA GLY A 772 47.93 -24.22 -27.65
C GLY A 772 49.09 -24.46 -26.66
N TRP A 773 49.10 -25.58 -25.93
CA TRP A 773 50.22 -26.00 -25.07
C TRP A 773 51.15 -27.03 -25.71
N GLU A 774 51.06 -27.21 -27.04
CA GLU A 774 51.98 -28.06 -27.83
C GLU A 774 52.10 -29.50 -27.29
N GLY A 775 50.99 -30.07 -26.80
CA GLY A 775 50.94 -31.44 -26.27
C GLY A 775 51.29 -31.59 -24.79
N HIS A 776 51.56 -30.50 -24.06
CA HIS A 776 51.78 -30.52 -22.61
C HIS A 776 50.44 -30.45 -21.85
N SER A 777 50.30 -31.27 -20.81
CA SER A 777 49.19 -31.20 -19.87
C SER A 777 49.58 -30.44 -18.61
N ILE A 778 48.68 -29.61 -18.11
CA ILE A 778 48.90 -28.85 -16.88
C ILE A 778 48.10 -29.49 -15.74
N SER A 779 48.73 -29.66 -14.59
CA SER A 779 48.07 -30.16 -13.38
C SER A 779 47.57 -28.98 -12.54
N ALA A 780 46.28 -28.93 -12.25
CA ALA A 780 45.70 -27.92 -11.38
C ALA A 780 44.88 -28.54 -10.25
N LYS A 781 44.74 -27.79 -9.16
CA LYS A 781 43.87 -28.14 -8.05
C LYS A 781 42.49 -27.54 -8.28
N LEU A 782 41.47 -28.39 -8.38
CA LEU A 782 40.08 -27.95 -8.41
C LEU A 782 39.64 -27.56 -7.00
N THR A 783 39.29 -26.28 -6.82
CA THR A 783 38.91 -25.70 -5.52
C THR A 783 37.43 -25.43 -5.41
N GLU A 784 36.77 -25.06 -6.51
CA GLU A 784 35.33 -24.84 -6.54
C GLU A 784 34.72 -25.40 -7.84
N MET A 785 33.55 -26.02 -7.75
CA MET A 785 32.82 -26.54 -8.91
C MET A 785 31.31 -26.30 -8.75
N GLY A 786 30.68 -25.74 -9.77
CA GLY A 786 29.24 -25.59 -9.91
C GLY A 786 28.70 -26.45 -11.06
N THR A 787 27.40 -26.34 -11.34
CA THR A 787 26.79 -27.05 -12.48
C THR A 787 27.08 -26.42 -13.83
N GLN A 788 27.61 -25.18 -13.86
CA GLN A 788 27.88 -24.42 -15.08
C GLN A 788 29.31 -23.90 -15.17
N ASP A 789 30.11 -24.01 -14.12
CA ASP A 789 31.42 -23.41 -14.01
C ASP A 789 32.28 -24.08 -12.95
N LEU A 790 33.58 -23.79 -12.96
CA LEU A 790 34.54 -24.29 -11.97
C LEU A 790 35.76 -23.37 -11.85
N ARG A 791 36.42 -23.47 -10.70
CA ARG A 791 37.64 -22.73 -10.35
C ARG A 791 38.78 -23.69 -10.09
N LEU A 792 39.91 -23.45 -10.76
CA LEU A 792 41.15 -24.18 -10.61
C LEU A 792 42.23 -23.27 -10.02
N GLU A 793 43.11 -23.82 -9.19
CA GLU A 793 44.34 -23.18 -8.72
C GLU A 793 45.53 -23.92 -9.31
N LEU A 794 46.44 -23.18 -9.96
CA LEU A 794 47.65 -23.72 -10.57
C LEU A 794 48.80 -22.71 -10.50
N ASP A 795 50.00 -23.17 -10.80
CA ASP A 795 51.17 -22.31 -10.88
C ASP A 795 51.20 -21.57 -12.23
N CYS A 796 51.34 -20.25 -12.20
CA CYS A 796 51.40 -19.42 -13.41
C CYS A 796 52.56 -19.82 -14.34
N SER A 797 53.67 -20.33 -13.77
CA SER A 797 54.85 -20.75 -14.54
C SER A 797 54.56 -21.94 -15.48
N GLN A 798 53.47 -22.67 -15.24
CA GLN A 798 53.08 -23.83 -16.04
C GLN A 798 52.23 -23.45 -17.26
N ILE A 799 51.72 -22.22 -17.36
CA ILE A 799 50.80 -21.79 -18.43
C ILE A 799 51.59 -21.19 -19.59
N LEU A 800 51.80 -21.99 -20.63
CA LEU A 800 52.31 -21.52 -21.92
C LEU A 800 51.22 -20.74 -22.68
N ASN A 801 51.60 -19.71 -23.44
CA ASN A 801 50.70 -18.95 -24.32
C ASN A 801 49.49 -18.27 -23.64
N LEU A 802 49.68 -17.73 -22.42
CA LEU A 802 48.63 -17.09 -21.64
C LEU A 802 47.95 -15.90 -22.36
N GLU A 803 48.71 -15.05 -23.06
CA GLU A 803 48.15 -13.93 -23.83
C GLU A 803 47.18 -14.41 -24.91
N THR A 804 47.51 -15.51 -25.60
CA THR A 804 46.66 -16.12 -26.62
C THR A 804 45.37 -16.66 -25.99
N MET A 805 45.43 -17.28 -24.81
CA MET A 805 44.23 -17.76 -24.10
C MET A 805 43.30 -16.61 -23.69
N LEU A 806 43.86 -15.51 -23.18
CA LEU A 806 43.10 -14.33 -22.80
C LEU A 806 42.37 -13.69 -23.99
N HIS A 807 42.96 -13.74 -25.18
CA HIS A 807 42.33 -13.21 -26.40
C HIS A 807 41.33 -14.17 -27.03
N THR A 808 41.56 -15.48 -26.97
CA THR A 808 40.78 -16.47 -27.74
C THR A 808 39.73 -17.23 -26.94
N GLN A 809 39.78 -17.20 -25.61
CA GLN A 809 38.87 -17.92 -24.70
C GLN A 809 38.61 -19.37 -25.14
N PRO A 810 39.68 -20.19 -25.24
CA PRO A 810 39.61 -21.51 -25.86
C PRO A 810 38.79 -22.52 -25.03
N LEU A 811 38.40 -23.62 -25.68
CA LEU A 811 37.92 -24.82 -25.01
C LEU A 811 39.11 -25.63 -24.49
N ILE A 812 39.06 -25.99 -23.21
CA ILE A 812 40.05 -26.78 -22.50
C ILE A 812 39.43 -28.13 -22.14
N GLY A 813 40.15 -29.21 -22.47
CA GLY A 813 39.87 -30.56 -22.01
C GLY A 813 40.28 -30.72 -20.55
N LEU A 814 39.36 -31.20 -19.73
CA LEU A 814 39.57 -31.42 -18.30
C LEU A 814 39.44 -32.92 -18.00
N LEU A 815 40.40 -33.44 -17.26
CA LEU A 815 40.36 -34.81 -16.75
C LEU A 815 40.47 -34.73 -15.22
N ILE A 816 39.33 -34.91 -14.55
CA ILE A 816 39.19 -34.65 -13.11
C ILE A 816 39.20 -35.98 -12.33
N SER A 817 40.04 -36.04 -11.30
CA SER A 817 40.17 -37.18 -10.38
C SER A 817 40.28 -36.74 -8.92
N GLN A 818 39.88 -37.61 -7.98
CA GLN A 818 39.94 -37.31 -6.55
C GLN A 818 41.39 -37.34 -6.02
N GLU A 819 42.21 -38.24 -6.57
CA GLU A 819 43.66 -38.33 -6.33
C GLU A 819 44.42 -38.42 -7.67
N ALA A 820 45.73 -38.14 -7.67
CA ALA A 820 46.55 -38.11 -8.89
C ALA A 820 46.68 -39.47 -9.60
N ASN A 821 46.36 -40.58 -8.94
CA ASN A 821 46.48 -41.96 -9.43
C ASN A 821 45.14 -42.72 -9.55
N ASP A 822 44.03 -41.99 -9.68
CA ASP A 822 42.69 -42.58 -9.75
C ASP A 822 42.45 -43.38 -11.05
N LEU A 823 41.76 -44.53 -10.96
CA LEU A 823 41.59 -45.49 -12.04
C LEU A 823 40.42 -45.15 -12.99
N GLN A 824 39.57 -44.17 -12.67
CA GLN A 824 38.43 -43.76 -13.51
C GLN A 824 38.21 -42.23 -13.53
N PRO A 825 39.10 -41.45 -14.16
CA PRO A 825 38.96 -40.00 -14.23
C PRO A 825 37.83 -39.58 -15.17
N GLN A 826 37.12 -38.50 -14.83
CA GLN A 826 36.00 -37.99 -15.64
C GLN A 826 36.48 -36.91 -16.62
N SER A 827 36.18 -37.11 -17.91
CA SER A 827 36.50 -36.16 -18.96
C SER A 827 35.39 -35.14 -19.20
N LEU A 828 35.74 -33.86 -19.16
CA LEU A 828 34.89 -32.70 -19.41
C LEU A 828 35.57 -31.72 -20.38
N LEU A 829 34.78 -30.83 -20.97
CA LEU A 829 35.22 -29.70 -21.78
C LEU A 829 34.68 -28.42 -21.15
N ALA A 830 35.56 -27.48 -20.83
CA ALA A 830 35.21 -26.17 -20.29
C ALA A 830 35.86 -25.05 -21.10
N GLN A 831 35.20 -23.92 -21.21
CA GLN A 831 35.69 -22.72 -21.87
C GLN A 831 36.45 -21.86 -20.87
N PHE A 832 37.64 -21.39 -21.25
CA PHE A 832 38.42 -20.43 -20.48
C PHE A 832 37.71 -19.08 -20.42
N GLU A 833 37.52 -18.56 -19.20
CA GLU A 833 36.91 -17.26 -18.97
C GLU A 833 37.96 -16.22 -18.61
N THR A 834 38.65 -16.43 -17.48
CA THR A 834 39.60 -15.46 -16.89
C THR A 834 40.66 -16.15 -16.04
N ILE A 835 41.72 -15.42 -15.70
CA ILE A 835 42.73 -15.82 -14.73
C ILE A 835 42.98 -14.69 -13.72
N GLU A 836 43.17 -15.02 -12.44
CA GLU A 836 43.43 -14.06 -11.36
C GLU A 836 44.71 -14.44 -10.60
N GLU A 837 45.58 -13.47 -10.31
CA GLU A 837 46.73 -13.69 -9.42
C GLU A 837 46.29 -13.77 -7.96
N LEU A 838 46.73 -14.80 -7.24
CA LEU A 838 46.44 -14.96 -5.81
C LEU A 838 47.53 -14.25 -4.99
N ALA A 839 47.12 -13.29 -4.15
CA ALA A 839 48.06 -12.55 -3.30
C ALA A 839 48.68 -13.46 -2.22
N ILE A 840 50.02 -13.59 -2.23
CA ILE A 840 50.77 -14.31 -1.18
C ILE A 840 50.92 -13.40 0.04
N TYR A 841 50.37 -13.81 1.18
CA TYR A 841 50.50 -13.10 2.45
C TYR A 841 51.87 -13.41 3.09
N HIS A 842 52.82 -12.48 3.03
CA HIS A 842 54.08 -12.57 3.79
C HIS A 842 53.88 -12.04 5.22
N PRO A 843 53.98 -12.85 6.28
CA PRO A 843 54.02 -12.34 7.65
C PRO A 843 55.35 -11.57 7.88
N PRO A 844 55.32 -10.39 8.54
CA PRO A 844 56.52 -9.61 8.77
C PRO A 844 57.29 -10.21 9.96
N ASN A 845 58.21 -11.13 9.67
CA ASN A 845 59.42 -11.46 10.43
C ASN A 845 59.93 -12.85 10.00
N LEU A 846 60.90 -12.89 9.09
CA LEU A 846 61.91 -13.93 8.97
C LEU A 846 62.94 -13.45 7.92
N GLN A 847 64.13 -13.09 8.39
CA GLN A 847 65.28 -12.74 7.57
C GLN A 847 65.91 -14.00 6.93
N ASP A 848 66.30 -13.85 5.67
CA ASP A 848 67.35 -14.55 4.93
C ASP A 848 67.57 -16.04 5.18
N PHE A 849 67.06 -16.87 4.28
CA PHE A 849 67.82 -18.00 3.71
C PHE A 849 67.31 -18.33 2.28
N GLY A 850 68.18 -18.16 1.30
CA GLY A 850 68.21 -18.93 0.05
C GLY A 850 67.14 -18.64 -1.02
N HIS A 851 67.60 -18.23 -2.20
CA HIS A 851 66.80 -18.16 -3.43
C HIS A 851 66.12 -19.52 -3.73
N SER A 852 64.81 -19.62 -3.44
CA SER A 852 63.91 -20.51 -4.17
C SER A 852 62.89 -19.64 -4.92
N ALA A 853 62.71 -19.91 -6.22
CA ALA A 853 61.73 -19.23 -7.06
C ALA A 853 60.38 -19.09 -6.32
N THR A 854 59.94 -17.85 -6.09
CA THR A 854 58.62 -17.57 -5.52
C THR A 854 57.56 -18.00 -6.53
N VAL A 855 56.90 -19.11 -6.24
CA VAL A 855 55.77 -19.65 -7.00
C VAL A 855 54.57 -18.72 -6.78
N ASN A 856 54.09 -18.07 -7.84
CA ASN A 856 52.86 -17.26 -7.79
C ASN A 856 51.67 -18.13 -8.20
N PRO A 857 50.84 -18.60 -7.26
CA PRO A 857 49.63 -19.35 -7.60
C PRO A 857 48.61 -18.42 -8.27
N VAL A 858 47.97 -18.92 -9.32
CA VAL A 858 46.90 -18.24 -10.06
C VAL A 858 45.62 -19.05 -9.98
N ALA A 859 44.49 -18.35 -9.96
CA ALA A 859 43.17 -18.95 -10.06
C ALA A 859 42.65 -18.83 -11.49
N MET A 860 42.37 -19.96 -12.14
CA MET A 860 41.78 -20.03 -13.46
C MET A 860 40.28 -20.31 -13.36
N GLU A 861 39.49 -19.50 -14.06
CA GLU A 861 38.03 -19.58 -14.12
C GLU A 861 37.60 -20.21 -15.45
N LEU A 862 36.74 -21.23 -15.36
CA LEU A 862 36.28 -22.02 -16.49
C LEU A 862 34.75 -22.18 -16.46
N SER A 863 34.10 -22.11 -17.61
CA SER A 863 32.65 -22.31 -17.75
C SER A 863 32.31 -23.52 -18.62
N PHE A 864 31.22 -24.22 -18.33
CA PHE A 864 30.74 -25.30 -19.19
C PHE A 864 29.90 -24.72 -20.33
N PRO A 865 30.27 -24.96 -21.61
CA PRO A 865 29.53 -24.42 -22.75
C PRO A 865 28.09 -24.91 -22.79
N GLU A 866 27.13 -24.00 -23.00
CA GLU A 866 25.70 -24.33 -23.13
C GLU A 866 25.45 -25.38 -24.23
N SER A 867 26.22 -25.34 -25.33
CA SER A 867 26.14 -26.30 -26.45
C SER A 867 26.43 -27.75 -26.03
N LEU A 868 27.23 -27.97 -24.99
CA LEU A 868 27.66 -29.29 -24.53
C LEU A 868 26.94 -29.74 -23.25
N LYS A 869 26.04 -28.91 -22.71
CA LYS A 869 25.36 -29.14 -21.43
C LYS A 869 24.67 -30.49 -21.35
N ARG A 870 23.91 -30.89 -22.38
CA ARG A 870 23.19 -32.18 -22.41
C ARG A 870 24.13 -33.39 -22.33
N GLN A 871 25.33 -33.30 -22.89
CA GLN A 871 26.29 -34.41 -22.93
C GLN A 871 27.10 -34.52 -21.63
N GLN A 872 27.40 -33.38 -21.00
CA GLN A 872 28.26 -33.31 -19.82
C GLN A 872 27.50 -33.32 -18.49
N LEU A 873 26.20 -33.01 -18.48
CA LEU A 873 25.40 -32.83 -17.25
C LEU A 873 25.47 -34.05 -16.31
N ALA A 874 25.34 -35.27 -16.83
CA ALA A 874 25.40 -36.47 -16.02
C ALA A 874 26.77 -36.66 -15.35
N LYS A 875 27.87 -36.35 -16.06
CA LYS A 875 29.23 -36.41 -15.52
C LYS A 875 29.48 -35.32 -14.48
N ILE A 876 29.00 -34.10 -14.73
CA ILE A 876 29.09 -32.96 -13.81
C ILE A 876 28.33 -33.28 -12.51
N GLN A 877 27.12 -33.82 -12.61
CA GLN A 877 26.33 -34.23 -11.44
C GLN A 877 26.98 -35.37 -10.66
N LEU A 878 27.61 -36.33 -11.35
CA LEU A 878 28.37 -37.40 -10.72
C LEU A 878 29.59 -36.85 -9.97
N LEU A 879 30.37 -35.96 -10.58
CA LEU A 879 31.52 -35.31 -9.94
C LEU A 879 31.12 -34.47 -8.73
N LEU A 880 30.06 -33.67 -8.83
CA LEU A 880 29.52 -32.87 -7.73
C LEU A 880 28.96 -33.72 -6.56
N LYS A 881 28.79 -35.03 -6.77
CA LYS A 881 28.39 -36.00 -5.75
C LYS A 881 29.59 -36.77 -5.16
N ILE A 882 30.63 -37.03 -5.97
CA ILE A 882 31.83 -37.77 -5.54
C ILE A 882 32.83 -36.84 -4.82
N LEU A 883 32.92 -35.58 -5.23
CA LEU A 883 33.91 -34.61 -4.74
C LEU A 883 33.45 -33.80 -3.51
N GLU A 884 32.33 -34.19 -2.88
CA GLU A 884 31.95 -33.75 -1.52
C GLU A 884 32.91 -34.33 -0.46
#